data_AF-E8N305-F1
#
_entry.id   AF-E8N305-F1
#
_cell.length_a   1.000
_cell.length_b   1.000
_cell.length_c   1.000
_cell.angle_alpha   90.00
_cell.angle_beta   90.00
_cell.angle_gamma   90.00
#
_symmetry.space_group_name_H-M   'P 1'
#
loop_
_entity.id
_entity.type
_entity.pdbx_description
1 polymer ?
#
loop_
_entity_poly.entity_id
_entity_poly.type
_entity_poly.pdbx_seq_one_letter_code
_entity_poly.pdbx_strand_id
1 'polypeptide(L)'
;MSVLETRFDPLVHGFLFFEPSEEALELPLPYGGRLSLEKLVHGLAAGMTFAALDRFHAGVFFPLDQPSAALRVWLRDRQADCLTPQTVMEMLQLRLMEPSARRALLWRRASGTVRRQMQRGNPLALALVGVETCDFGVLMAYERRTDRELRWRVYNPALPDETLHLTVEALEEGIRLTAGERRWDGFLVLPYHPQPVPAFLQTRPAGFARASAEAVSEPAETGAAFEALEARAALAEPMPEGVEGAGALAEPAGADIRLRWPVDSRRINQYFGENPATYKPFGLPGHEGLDLYAPDGANIYAAADGVVEMAGHPSGHPYGLQIRLRHEVNGRVFRTIYAHLSKILVRQNDSVKAGDLIGLADNTGNSFGSHLHLTLKIEGARTPGYPAEIVDPLPYLEQMAPPPPAPTPVEPLPPESGIEVFTTAPLNLREQPNTQANVRAGIPAGERLMTLGDPAQIQARVGKEGQWLQVRTAGGTTGWVAAWYVQRVDQTQPPSDVVVYPVGAVNLRSGPGTGFDVIATLQPTDALTVLGTGDLARAKIGKQGEWLQVQTAQGQRGYVAAWLVHLTGQAPAPTGLVVYPLGALNVRARPALDANVLAVAVAGEALEVLGDRAEAQAKLGKQGEWLNVRTPQKFVGYVAAWLVVAQKPTQPTAPETLLLKASVDLNLRAQPTLNAPRVGGIRTGETFRVLETDLTAAGAKVGKTGEWIYGENPQGVRGWAAAWFLIPKEP
;
A
#
# COMPACT_ATOMS: atom_id res chain seq x y z
N MET A 1 -5.98 20.90 43.88
CA MET A 1 -5.57 21.37 42.55
C MET A 1 -4.22 20.76 42.22
N SER A 2 -4.21 19.54 41.70
CA SER A 2 -3.01 18.93 41.12
C SER A 2 -3.17 18.98 39.61
N VAL A 3 -2.68 20.06 38.99
CA VAL A 3 -2.50 20.07 37.54
C VAL A 3 -1.44 19.02 37.23
N LEU A 4 -1.80 17.99 36.49
CA LEU A 4 -0.85 17.02 35.95
C LEU A 4 -0.11 17.69 34.82
N GLU A 5 0.93 18.43 35.21
CA GLU A 5 1.79 19.14 34.30
C GLU A 5 2.82 18.15 33.74
N THR A 6 2.52 17.62 32.56
CA THR A 6 3.36 16.70 31.78
C THR A 6 4.54 17.42 31.10
N ARG A 7 5.15 18.40 31.79
CA ARG A 7 5.67 19.67 31.24
C ARG A 7 6.65 19.60 30.05
N PHE A 8 6.34 20.37 29.00
CA PHE A 8 7.31 21.04 28.12
C PHE A 8 7.34 22.53 28.46
N ASP A 9 8.53 23.07 28.72
CA ASP A 9 8.86 24.50 28.85
C ASP A 9 10.37 24.60 28.59
N PRO A 10 10.83 25.52 27.72
CA PRO A 10 11.89 26.35 28.26
C PRO A 10 11.83 27.78 27.69
N LEU A 11 11.11 28.67 28.38
CA LEU A 11 10.92 30.09 28.04
C LEU A 11 10.74 30.39 26.53
N VAL A 12 9.53 30.06 26.09
CA VAL A 12 8.66 30.79 25.13
C VAL A 12 9.04 30.74 23.64
N HIS A 13 8.78 29.58 23.03
CA HIS A 13 9.08 29.20 21.66
C HIS A 13 8.05 29.64 20.61
N GLY A 14 7.78 30.94 20.53
CA GLY A 14 6.99 31.51 19.44
C GLY A 14 7.78 31.88 18.22
N PHE A 15 7.27 31.56 17.04
CA PHE A 15 7.53 32.41 15.89
C PHE A 15 6.35 33.36 15.75
N LEU A 16 6.55 34.66 15.95
CA LEU A 16 5.57 35.66 15.56
C LEU A 16 5.54 35.71 14.03
N PHE A 17 4.63 34.95 13.43
CA PHE A 17 4.31 35.08 12.01
C PHE A 17 2.86 35.52 11.87
N PHE A 18 2.70 36.78 11.49
CA PHE A 18 1.43 37.34 11.07
C PHE A 18 1.50 37.84 9.62
N GLU A 19 2.22 37.11 8.77
CA GLU A 19 2.19 37.36 7.32
C GLU A 19 1.85 36.06 6.59
N PRO A 20 0.69 36.00 5.88
CA PRO A 20 0.42 34.90 4.96
C PRO A 20 1.53 34.87 3.90
N SER A 21 1.89 33.67 3.44
CA SER A 21 2.90 33.56 2.40
C SER A 21 2.39 34.20 1.11
N GLU A 22 3.26 34.86 0.34
CA GLU A 22 2.88 35.42 -0.96
C GLU A 22 2.60 34.32 -2.01
N GLU A 23 2.98 33.06 -1.73
CA GLU A 23 2.84 31.91 -2.63
C GLU A 23 2.01 30.78 -2.00
N ALA A 24 0.75 30.64 -2.44
CA ALA A 24 -0.14 29.59 -1.98
C ALA A 24 0.49 28.19 -2.13
N LEU A 25 0.59 27.46 -1.01
CA LEU A 25 1.04 26.07 -1.01
C LEU A 25 -0.06 25.16 -1.55
N GLU A 26 0.12 24.61 -2.75
CA GLU A 26 -0.88 23.82 -3.46
C GLU A 26 -0.58 22.31 -3.36
N LEU A 27 -1.54 21.55 -2.84
CA LEU A 27 -1.48 20.09 -2.81
C LEU A 27 -2.16 19.51 -4.06
N PRO A 28 -1.47 18.67 -4.86
CA PRO A 28 -2.10 17.99 -6.00
C PRO A 28 -3.06 16.92 -5.50
N LEU A 29 -4.30 16.95 -5.99
CA LEU A 29 -5.28 15.93 -5.64
C LEU A 29 -5.18 14.71 -6.57
N PRO A 30 -5.45 13.48 -6.07
CA PRO A 30 -5.29 12.24 -6.84
C PRO A 30 -6.10 12.15 -8.15
N TYR A 31 -7.12 12.99 -8.31
CA TYR A 31 -8.05 13.00 -9.45
C TYR A 31 -8.01 14.30 -10.26
N GLY A 32 -6.95 15.10 -10.10
CA GLY A 32 -6.80 16.40 -10.74
C GLY A 32 -7.36 17.55 -9.88
N GLY A 33 -6.88 18.76 -10.18
CA GLY A 33 -7.10 19.95 -9.34
C GLY A 33 -5.98 20.14 -8.31
N ARG A 34 -5.96 21.34 -7.72
CA ARG A 34 -5.02 21.74 -6.68
C ARG A 34 -5.79 22.30 -5.50
N LEU A 35 -5.39 21.90 -4.30
CA LEU A 35 -5.97 22.39 -3.07
C LEU A 35 -4.94 23.23 -2.34
N SER A 36 -5.24 24.51 -2.21
CA SER A 36 -4.45 25.44 -1.40
C SER A 36 -4.54 25.00 0.06
N LEU A 37 -3.41 24.60 0.64
CA LEU A 37 -3.32 24.23 2.06
C LEU A 37 -3.62 25.43 2.96
N GLU A 38 -3.31 26.65 2.50
CA GLU A 38 -3.64 27.89 3.20
C GLU A 38 -5.15 28.17 3.28
N LYS A 39 -5.97 27.52 2.45
CA LYS A 39 -7.44 27.57 2.55
C LYS A 39 -7.99 26.56 3.55
N LEU A 40 -7.19 25.55 3.95
CA LEU A 40 -7.55 24.55 4.95
C LEU A 40 -7.13 24.99 6.36
N VAL A 41 -5.99 25.69 6.47
CA VAL A 41 -5.36 26.09 7.72
C VAL A 41 -4.88 27.54 7.63
N HIS A 42 -4.95 28.29 8.73
CA HIS A 42 -4.49 29.68 8.74
C HIS A 42 -2.96 29.75 8.73
N GLY A 43 -2.37 30.19 7.62
CA GLY A 43 -0.93 30.39 7.47
C GLY A 43 -0.11 29.10 7.64
N LEU A 44 0.98 29.18 8.40
CA LEU A 44 1.89 28.06 8.67
C LEU A 44 1.59 27.31 9.99
N ALA A 45 0.39 27.48 10.56
CA ALA A 45 0.06 27.02 11.92
C ALA A 45 0.26 25.51 12.16
N ALA A 46 -0.06 24.67 11.17
CA ALA A 46 0.16 23.22 11.24
C ALA A 46 1.66 22.88 11.22
N GLY A 47 2.42 23.49 10.31
CA GLY A 47 3.88 23.32 10.24
C GLY A 47 4.59 23.81 11.50
N MET A 48 4.12 24.89 12.10
CA MET A 48 4.62 25.42 13.37
C MET A 48 4.36 24.46 14.54
N THR A 49 3.24 23.72 14.51
CA THR A 49 2.91 22.70 15.52
C THR A 49 3.92 21.55 15.49
N PHE A 50 4.26 21.03 14.30
CA PHE A 50 5.28 19.98 14.15
C PHE A 50 6.68 20.49 14.47
N ALA A 51 6.99 21.72 14.07
CA ALA A 51 8.25 22.37 14.43
C ALA A 51 8.43 22.51 15.95
N ALA A 52 7.36 22.82 16.70
CA ALA A 52 7.40 22.88 18.16
C ALA A 52 7.73 21.51 18.78
N LEU A 53 7.20 20.42 18.22
CA LEU A 53 7.54 19.06 18.65
C LEU A 53 8.98 18.66 18.27
N ASP A 54 9.46 19.03 17.08
CA ASP A 54 10.86 18.76 16.68
C ASP A 54 11.84 19.41 17.67
N ARG A 55 11.50 20.61 18.18
CA ARG A 55 12.27 21.28 19.23
C ARG A 55 12.19 20.57 20.57
N PHE A 56 11.01 20.10 20.97
CA PHE A 56 10.84 19.31 22.20
C PHE A 56 11.77 18.10 22.19
N HIS A 57 11.80 17.35 21.08
CA HIS A 57 12.65 16.16 20.97
C HIS A 57 14.14 16.49 20.82
N ALA A 58 14.50 17.60 20.17
CA ALA A 58 15.89 17.98 19.97
C ALA A 58 16.52 18.75 21.16
N GLY A 59 15.71 19.39 22.02
CA GLY A 59 16.16 20.19 23.15
C GLY A 59 16.86 21.51 22.75
N VAL A 60 16.42 22.17 21.67
CA VAL A 60 17.07 23.35 21.07
C VAL A 60 16.19 24.62 21.11
N PHE A 61 16.83 25.79 21.25
CA PHE A 61 16.22 27.13 21.38
C PHE A 61 16.48 28.03 20.18
N PHE A 62 15.57 28.98 19.89
CA PHE A 62 15.68 29.99 18.82
C PHE A 62 15.49 31.41 19.38
N PRO A 63 16.20 32.42 18.87
CA PRO A 63 15.93 33.82 19.20
C PRO A 63 14.60 34.30 18.58
N LEU A 64 13.93 35.24 19.26
CA LEU A 64 12.59 35.75 18.94
C LEU A 64 12.59 36.77 17.78
N ASP A 65 13.76 37.07 17.21
CA ASP A 65 13.93 38.45 16.75
C ASP A 65 13.61 38.67 15.27
N GLN A 66 13.78 37.72 14.32
CA GLN A 66 13.25 37.82 12.94
C GLN A 66 13.16 36.49 12.16
N PRO A 67 12.17 36.33 11.27
CA PRO A 67 12.06 35.17 10.41
C PRO A 67 12.95 35.23 9.17
N SER A 68 13.97 34.37 9.10
CA SER A 68 14.76 34.15 7.88
C SER A 68 13.94 33.47 6.79
N ALA A 69 14.30 33.66 5.52
CA ALA A 69 13.69 32.94 4.40
C ALA A 69 13.85 31.41 4.55
N ALA A 70 14.99 30.96 5.11
CA ALA A 70 15.25 29.56 5.38
C ALA A 70 14.29 28.96 6.43
N LEU A 71 13.96 29.73 7.48
CA LEU A 71 12.97 29.32 8.47
C LEU A 71 11.57 29.19 7.84
N ARG A 72 11.18 30.14 6.97
CA ARG A 72 9.89 30.06 6.25
C ARG A 72 9.77 28.82 5.39
N VAL A 73 10.81 28.50 4.61
CA VAL A 73 10.84 27.28 3.78
C VAL A 73 10.72 26.04 4.66
N TRP A 74 11.47 25.96 5.76
CA TRP A 74 11.41 24.81 6.64
C TRP A 74 10.03 24.63 7.30
N LEU A 75 9.40 25.70 7.78
CA LEU A 75 8.04 25.64 8.32
C LEU A 75 7.01 25.22 7.25
N ARG A 76 7.20 25.65 6.00
CA ARG A 76 6.37 25.23 4.86
C ARG A 76 6.52 23.74 4.56
N ASP A 77 7.74 23.21 4.64
CA ASP A 77 8.00 21.78 4.44
C ASP A 77 7.36 20.96 5.58
N ARG A 78 7.49 21.42 6.84
CA ARG A 78 6.80 20.78 7.98
C ARG A 78 5.28 20.86 7.88
N GLN A 79 4.73 21.90 7.26
CA GLN A 79 3.31 21.97 6.95
C GLN A 79 2.88 20.88 5.95
N ALA A 80 3.70 20.60 4.93
CA ALA A 80 3.43 19.51 4.00
C ALA A 80 3.53 18.12 4.66
N ASP A 81 4.49 17.93 5.57
CA ASP A 81 4.61 16.69 6.36
C ASP A 81 3.40 16.47 7.28
N CYS A 82 2.90 17.54 7.88
CA CYS A 82 1.73 17.50 8.75
C CYS A 82 0.42 17.30 7.98
N LEU A 83 0.28 17.91 6.80
CA LEU A 83 -0.93 17.90 5.97
C LEU A 83 -0.76 17.01 4.74
N THR A 84 -0.48 15.73 4.98
CA THR A 84 -0.41 14.73 3.92
C THR A 84 -1.73 14.63 3.14
N PRO A 85 -1.75 14.13 1.89
CA PRO A 85 -2.98 13.90 1.15
C PRO A 85 -4.02 13.10 1.94
N GLN A 86 -3.59 12.12 2.73
CA GLN A 86 -4.48 11.32 3.58
C GLN A 86 -5.11 12.15 4.70
N THR A 87 -4.30 12.91 5.45
CA THR A 87 -4.77 13.79 6.52
C THR A 87 -5.72 14.85 5.98
N VAL A 88 -5.40 15.45 4.83
CA VAL A 88 -6.24 16.45 4.15
C VAL A 88 -7.58 15.83 3.74
N MET A 89 -7.59 14.65 3.14
CA MET A 89 -8.82 13.95 2.77
C MET A 89 -9.66 13.59 4.00
N GLU A 90 -9.04 13.17 5.10
CA GLU A 90 -9.74 12.91 6.35
C GLU A 90 -10.36 14.19 6.93
N MET A 91 -9.63 15.30 6.96
CA MET A 91 -10.17 16.59 7.40
C MET A 91 -11.34 17.06 6.54
N LEU A 92 -11.27 16.87 5.22
CA LEU A 92 -12.38 17.18 4.30
C LEU A 92 -13.58 16.26 4.52
N GLN A 93 -13.36 14.96 4.69
CA GLN A 93 -14.42 13.99 4.98
C GLN A 93 -15.14 14.32 6.29
N LEU A 94 -14.39 14.66 7.34
CA LEU A 94 -14.96 15.06 8.62
C LEU A 94 -15.87 16.28 8.46
N ARG A 95 -15.47 17.29 7.66
CA ARG A 95 -16.31 18.48 7.39
C ARG A 95 -17.64 18.14 6.73
N LEU A 96 -17.71 17.04 5.98
CA LEU A 96 -18.92 16.55 5.30
C LEU A 96 -19.81 15.68 6.21
N MET A 97 -19.34 15.26 7.39
CA MET A 97 -20.12 14.44 8.31
C MET A 97 -21.10 15.27 9.15
N GLU A 98 -22.25 14.68 9.49
CA GLU A 98 -23.15 15.23 10.50
C GLU A 98 -22.41 15.49 11.83
N PRO A 99 -22.65 16.63 12.51
CA PRO A 99 -21.87 17.03 13.68
C PRO A 99 -21.89 16.00 14.83
N SER A 100 -23.01 15.31 15.03
CA SER A 100 -23.15 14.25 16.04
C SER A 100 -22.28 13.03 15.74
N ALA A 101 -22.35 12.50 14.52
CA ALA A 101 -21.54 11.38 14.07
C ALA A 101 -20.03 11.73 14.08
N ARG A 102 -19.69 12.97 13.73
CA ARG A 102 -18.32 13.51 13.77
C ARG A 102 -17.76 13.51 15.19
N ARG A 103 -18.50 14.05 16.16
CA ARG A 103 -18.13 14.07 17.59
C ARG A 103 -17.89 12.67 18.14
N ALA A 104 -18.79 11.74 17.83
CA ALA A 104 -18.67 10.35 18.27
C ALA A 104 -17.44 9.66 17.66
N LEU A 105 -17.18 9.85 16.37
CA LEU A 105 -16.05 9.25 15.67
C LEU A 105 -14.70 9.78 16.19
N LEU A 106 -14.56 11.10 16.29
CA LEU A 106 -13.32 11.76 16.71
C LEU A 106 -12.95 11.35 18.14
N TRP A 107 -13.92 11.30 19.05
CA TRP A 107 -13.68 10.88 20.42
C TRP A 107 -13.21 9.42 20.50
N ARG A 108 -13.94 8.48 19.86
CA ARG A 108 -13.62 7.04 19.89
C ARG A 108 -12.22 6.74 19.36
N ARG A 109 -11.78 7.45 18.33
CA ARG A 109 -10.46 7.23 17.72
C ARG A 109 -9.31 7.76 18.57
N ALA A 110 -9.53 8.86 19.30
CA ALA A 110 -8.44 9.66 19.82
C ALA A 110 -8.32 9.62 21.35
N SER A 111 -9.40 9.33 22.10
CA SER A 111 -9.42 9.38 23.58
C SER A 111 -8.35 8.49 24.22
N GLY A 112 -8.23 7.23 23.77
CA GLY A 112 -7.25 6.28 24.30
C GLY A 112 -5.81 6.65 23.98
N THR A 113 -5.56 7.26 22.81
CA THR A 113 -4.22 7.74 22.42
C THR A 113 -3.82 8.95 23.25
N VAL A 114 -4.71 9.93 23.41
CA VAL A 114 -4.46 11.11 24.25
C VAL A 114 -4.21 10.70 25.70
N ARG A 115 -5.07 9.84 26.27
CA ARG A 115 -4.90 9.35 27.64
C ARG A 115 -3.53 8.73 27.86
N ARG A 116 -3.13 7.78 27.00
CA ARG A 116 -1.86 7.06 27.13
C ARG A 116 -0.64 7.97 26.97
N GLN A 117 -0.67 8.88 25.99
CA GLN A 117 0.47 9.75 25.70
C GLN A 117 0.63 10.84 26.76
N MET A 118 -0.48 11.42 27.24
CA MET A 118 -0.45 12.36 28.38
C MET A 118 0.06 11.66 29.66
N GLN A 119 -0.36 10.43 29.94
CA GLN A 119 0.17 9.67 31.08
C GLN A 119 1.69 9.46 31.02
N ARG A 120 2.25 9.36 29.81
CA ARG A 120 3.70 9.20 29.58
C ARG A 120 4.47 10.53 29.54
N GLY A 121 3.79 11.67 29.70
CA GLY A 121 4.42 12.99 29.63
C GLY A 121 4.74 13.46 28.21
N ASN A 122 4.18 12.83 27.18
CA ASN A 122 4.51 13.12 25.79
C ASN A 122 3.52 14.13 25.19
N PRO A 123 3.97 15.30 24.71
CA PRO A 123 3.09 16.25 24.03
C PRO A 123 2.58 15.69 22.70
N LEU A 124 1.40 16.17 22.25
CA LEU A 124 0.75 15.69 21.03
C LEU A 124 0.35 16.83 20.11
N ALA A 125 0.61 16.68 18.81
CA ALA A 125 0.05 17.58 17.81
C ALA A 125 -1.45 17.28 17.60
N LEU A 126 -2.28 18.29 17.78
CA LEU A 126 -3.72 18.22 17.58
C LEU A 126 -4.14 19.12 16.42
N ALA A 127 -5.06 18.62 15.60
CA ALA A 127 -5.94 19.46 14.79
C ALA A 127 -7.31 19.52 15.50
N LEU A 128 -7.68 20.70 15.97
CA LEU A 128 -8.97 20.99 16.59
C LEU A 128 -10.00 21.23 15.47
N VAL A 129 -10.98 20.34 15.37
CA VAL A 129 -11.90 20.30 14.23
C VAL A 129 -13.14 21.13 14.54
N GLY A 130 -13.24 22.30 13.93
CA GLY A 130 -14.42 23.16 13.97
C GLY A 130 -15.35 22.94 12.76
N VAL A 131 -16.45 23.71 12.73
CA VAL A 131 -17.43 23.66 11.64
C VAL A 131 -16.89 24.33 10.38
N GLU A 132 -16.20 25.46 10.51
CA GLU A 132 -15.71 26.26 9.38
C GLU A 132 -14.18 26.22 9.22
N THR A 133 -13.44 26.16 10.33
CA THR A 133 -11.96 26.17 10.37
C THR A 133 -11.41 25.07 11.25
N CYS A 134 -10.14 24.73 11.05
CA CYS A 134 -9.39 23.86 11.93
C CYS A 134 -8.26 24.65 12.59
N ASP A 135 -8.22 24.62 13.91
CA ASP A 135 -7.13 25.20 14.68
C ASP A 135 -6.09 24.12 14.98
N PHE A 136 -4.85 24.52 15.17
CA PHE A 136 -3.75 23.60 15.46
C PHE A 136 -3.06 24.00 16.74
N GLY A 137 -2.63 23.00 17.49
CA GLY A 137 -1.90 23.23 18.70
C GLY A 137 -1.29 21.95 19.23
N VAL A 138 -0.40 22.12 20.21
CA VAL A 138 0.23 21.00 20.89
C VAL A 138 -0.46 20.82 22.23
N LEU A 139 -1.05 19.64 22.47
CA LEU A 139 -1.57 19.30 23.79
C LEU A 139 -0.41 19.05 24.73
N MET A 140 -0.33 19.88 25.77
CA MET A 140 0.81 19.94 26.66
C MET A 140 0.56 19.27 27.99
N ALA A 141 -0.68 19.35 28.48
CA ALA A 141 -1.10 18.87 29.79
C ALA A 141 -2.63 18.89 29.88
N TYR A 142 -3.16 18.28 30.94
CA TYR A 142 -4.56 18.42 31.28
C TYR A 142 -4.77 18.47 32.80
N GLU A 143 -5.92 19.00 33.19
CA GLU A 143 -6.38 19.09 34.56
C GLU A 143 -7.82 18.58 34.63
N ARG A 144 -8.11 17.69 35.57
CA ARG A 144 -9.48 17.30 35.85
C ARG A 144 -10.19 18.42 36.61
N ARG A 145 -11.31 18.91 36.09
CA ARG A 145 -12.15 19.90 36.78
C ARG A 145 -13.30 19.22 37.51
N THR A 146 -13.98 18.30 36.84
CA THR A 146 -15.05 17.46 37.41
C THR A 146 -15.02 16.08 36.77
N ASP A 147 -15.96 15.19 37.13
CA ASP A 147 -16.14 13.90 36.47
C ASP A 147 -16.60 14.01 35.00
N ARG A 148 -17.05 15.19 34.56
CA ARG A 148 -17.56 15.43 33.20
C ARG A 148 -16.73 16.46 32.43
N GLU A 149 -15.66 16.98 33.04
CA GLU A 149 -14.93 18.11 32.51
C GLU A 149 -13.42 17.95 32.72
N LEU A 150 -12.69 17.91 31.59
CA LEU A 150 -11.25 18.08 31.57
C LEU A 150 -10.92 19.49 31.07
N ARG A 151 -9.89 20.11 31.64
CA ARG A 151 -9.27 21.31 31.10
C ARG A 151 -7.94 20.94 30.48
N TRP A 152 -7.84 21.01 29.17
CA TRP A 152 -6.61 20.79 28.42
C TRP A 152 -5.82 22.08 28.29
N ARG A 153 -4.51 21.98 28.45
CA ARG A 153 -3.56 23.05 28.16
C ARG A 153 -2.98 22.79 26.79
N VAL A 154 -3.36 23.60 25.81
CA VAL A 154 -2.92 23.49 24.43
C VAL A 154 -2.05 24.70 24.10
N TYR A 155 -0.81 24.43 23.71
CA TYR A 155 0.10 25.44 23.21
C TYR A 155 -0.27 25.79 21.76
N ASN A 156 -0.55 27.06 21.50
CA ASN A 156 -0.80 27.57 20.15
C ASN A 156 0.48 28.24 19.64
N PRO A 157 1.19 27.64 18.68
CA PRO A 157 2.44 28.22 18.19
C PRO A 157 2.26 29.52 17.40
N ALA A 158 1.04 29.84 16.96
CA ALA A 158 0.72 31.11 16.31
C ALA A 158 0.46 32.25 17.32
N LEU A 159 0.18 31.92 18.59
CA LEU A 159 -0.04 32.87 19.68
C LEU A 159 0.80 32.43 20.89
N PRO A 160 2.14 32.53 20.79
CA PRO A 160 3.06 31.87 21.72
C PRO A 160 3.03 32.42 23.15
N ASP A 161 2.58 33.66 23.31
CA ASP A 161 2.41 34.32 24.61
C ASP A 161 1.10 33.89 25.30
N GLU A 162 0.24 33.14 24.60
CA GLU A 162 -1.06 32.70 25.08
C GLU A 162 -1.14 31.16 25.06
N THR A 163 -1.25 30.54 26.24
CA THR A 163 -1.63 29.13 26.32
C THR A 163 -3.14 29.02 26.26
N LEU A 164 -3.65 28.24 25.29
CA LEU A 164 -5.08 28.00 25.17
C LEU A 164 -5.53 26.95 26.17
N HIS A 165 -6.52 27.30 26.99
CA HIS A 165 -7.15 26.37 27.91
C HIS A 165 -8.48 25.87 27.32
N LEU A 166 -8.49 24.64 26.82
CA LEU A 166 -9.69 24.01 26.27
C LEU A 166 -10.46 23.27 27.36
N THR A 167 -11.72 23.58 27.53
CA THR A 167 -12.65 22.77 28.31
C THR A 167 -13.21 21.65 27.43
N VAL A 168 -13.08 20.41 27.88
CA VAL A 168 -13.61 19.20 27.24
C VAL A 168 -14.84 18.74 28.00
N GLU A 169 -16.00 18.85 27.36
CA GLU A 169 -17.31 18.47 27.88
C GLU A 169 -17.79 17.18 27.21
N ALA A 170 -18.24 16.19 27.99
CA ALA A 170 -18.91 15.00 27.46
C ALA A 170 -20.36 15.31 27.07
N LEU A 171 -20.76 14.86 25.88
CA LEU A 171 -22.12 14.87 25.37
C LEU A 171 -22.60 13.43 25.15
N GLU A 172 -23.90 13.23 24.97
CA GLU A 172 -24.47 11.90 24.66
C GLU A 172 -23.87 11.29 23.37
N GLU A 173 -23.48 12.13 22.42
CA GLU A 173 -22.96 11.71 21.11
C GLU A 173 -21.46 12.04 20.91
N GLY A 174 -20.67 12.09 21.99
CA GLY A 174 -19.21 12.31 21.92
C GLY A 174 -18.72 13.42 22.85
N ILE A 175 -17.90 14.35 22.35
CA ILE A 175 -17.37 15.46 23.15
C ILE A 175 -17.54 16.81 22.46
N ARG A 176 -17.47 17.89 23.24
CA ARG A 176 -17.32 19.26 22.75
C ARG A 176 -16.11 19.90 23.41
N LEU A 177 -15.28 20.56 22.60
CA LEU A 177 -14.17 21.37 23.08
C LEU A 177 -14.60 22.84 23.06
N THR A 178 -14.31 23.58 24.12
CA THR A 178 -14.62 25.02 24.20
C THR A 178 -13.48 25.82 24.81
N ALA A 179 -13.27 27.05 24.34
CA ALA A 179 -12.38 28.02 24.98
C ALA A 179 -12.93 29.43 24.77
N GLY A 180 -13.42 30.04 25.84
CA GLY A 180 -14.21 31.27 25.74
C GLY A 180 -15.44 31.05 24.84
N GLU A 181 -15.58 31.86 23.80
CA GLU A 181 -16.66 31.73 22.81
C GLU A 181 -16.37 30.70 21.70
N ARG A 182 -15.11 30.25 21.56
CA ARG A 182 -14.72 29.29 20.51
C ARG A 182 -15.14 27.87 20.87
N ARG A 183 -15.58 27.12 19.86
CA ARG A 183 -16.10 25.76 20.01
C ARG A 183 -15.60 24.86 18.87
N TRP A 184 -15.23 23.63 19.21
CA TRP A 184 -14.83 22.59 18.25
C TRP A 184 -15.60 21.29 18.52
N ASP A 185 -15.90 20.55 17.46
CA ASP A 185 -16.61 19.27 17.48
C ASP A 185 -15.69 18.08 17.82
N GLY A 186 -14.40 18.32 18.04
CA GLY A 186 -13.46 17.29 18.44
C GLY A 186 -12.07 17.61 17.94
N PHE A 187 -11.23 16.58 17.87
CA PHE A 187 -9.84 16.74 17.49
C PHE A 187 -9.31 15.48 16.79
N LEU A 188 -8.32 15.68 15.93
CA LEU A 188 -7.47 14.62 15.39
C LEU A 188 -6.11 14.67 16.06
N VAL A 189 -5.58 13.50 16.43
CA VAL A 189 -4.17 13.35 16.79
C VAL A 189 -3.39 13.17 15.50
N LEU A 190 -2.48 14.09 15.23
CA LEU A 190 -1.71 14.07 14.00
C LEU A 190 -0.51 13.12 14.16
N PRO A 191 -0.27 12.20 13.20
CA PRO A 191 0.86 11.29 13.26
C PRO A 191 2.15 12.09 13.14
N TYR A 192 2.97 12.04 14.18
CA TYR A 192 4.17 12.84 14.28
C TYR A 192 5.42 11.99 14.20
N HIS A 193 6.32 12.38 13.30
CA HIS A 193 7.65 11.81 13.17
C HIS A 193 8.70 12.92 13.38
N PRO A 194 9.61 12.74 14.36
CA PRO A 194 10.66 13.72 14.62
C PRO A 194 11.57 13.92 13.41
N GLN A 195 11.83 15.18 13.08
CA GLN A 195 12.81 15.54 12.05
C GLN A 195 14.04 16.22 12.67
N PRO A 196 15.24 16.05 12.08
CA PRO A 196 16.43 16.77 12.52
C PRO A 196 16.23 18.29 12.38
N VAL A 197 16.53 19.04 13.43
CA VAL A 197 16.46 20.51 13.39
C VAL A 197 17.66 21.05 12.59
N PRO A 198 17.45 21.84 11.51
CA PRO A 198 18.54 22.40 10.70
C PRO A 198 19.57 23.23 11.49
N ALA A 199 20.84 23.15 11.09
CA ALA A 199 21.95 23.83 11.78
C ALA A 199 21.79 25.36 11.88
N PHE A 200 21.17 26.01 10.88
CA PHE A 200 20.90 27.46 10.90
C PHE A 200 19.87 27.87 11.98
N LEU A 201 19.19 26.90 12.57
CA LEU A 201 18.30 27.07 13.70
C LEU A 201 19.00 26.73 15.04
N GLN A 202 20.18 26.11 15.03
CA GLN A 202 20.89 25.71 16.25
C GLN A 202 21.83 26.82 16.75
N THR A 203 21.32 27.88 17.37
CA THR A 203 22.19 28.88 18.06
C THR A 203 22.11 28.73 19.57
N ARG A 204 23.24 28.42 20.22
CA ARG A 204 23.37 28.40 21.69
C ARG A 204 23.69 29.82 22.22
N PRO A 205 22.89 30.39 23.14
CA PRO A 205 23.36 31.52 23.93
C PRO A 205 24.39 31.03 24.97
N ALA A 206 25.43 31.83 25.21
CA ALA A 206 26.38 31.59 26.28
C ALA A 206 25.73 31.88 27.64
N GLY A 207 25.75 30.92 28.56
CA GLY A 207 25.40 31.14 29.98
C GLY A 207 24.27 30.28 30.56
N PHE A 208 23.61 29.40 29.80
CA PHE A 208 22.56 28.54 30.34
C PHE A 208 23.11 27.16 30.77
N ALA A 209 23.05 26.87 32.07
CA ALA A 209 23.33 25.56 32.62
C ALA A 209 22.13 24.61 32.41
N ARG A 210 22.40 23.34 32.11
CA ARG A 210 21.40 22.26 32.12
C ARG A 210 20.75 22.23 33.51
N ALA A 211 19.45 22.48 33.58
CA ALA A 211 18.68 22.09 34.76
C ALA A 211 18.78 20.57 34.88
N SER A 212 19.41 20.13 35.97
CA SER A 212 19.52 18.73 36.38
C SER A 212 18.12 18.13 36.50
N ALA A 213 17.97 16.91 35.98
CA ALA A 213 16.80 16.09 36.15
C ALA A 213 16.58 15.78 37.64
N GLU A 214 15.72 16.55 38.31
CA GLU A 214 15.12 16.13 39.56
C GLU A 214 14.03 15.10 39.26
N ALA A 215 14.12 13.97 39.93
CA ALA A 215 13.15 12.88 39.87
C ALA A 215 11.78 13.39 40.34
N VAL A 216 10.81 13.38 39.43
CA VAL A 216 9.42 13.68 39.76
C VAL A 216 8.73 12.37 40.12
N SER A 217 8.29 12.29 41.38
CA SER A 217 7.44 11.23 41.92
C SER A 217 6.13 11.11 41.14
N GLU A 218 5.68 9.87 40.93
CA GLU A 218 4.42 9.48 40.28
C GLU A 218 3.19 10.29 40.76
N PRO A 219 2.31 10.74 39.85
CA PRO A 219 0.95 11.11 40.21
C PRO A 219 0.00 9.97 39.84
N ALA A 220 -0.51 9.28 40.86
CA ALA A 220 -1.77 8.57 40.78
C ALA A 220 -2.92 9.58 40.56
N GLU A 221 -4.00 9.17 39.87
CA GLU A 221 -5.24 9.94 39.55
C GLU A 221 -5.41 10.54 38.12
N THR A 222 -4.67 10.07 37.11
CA THR A 222 -4.90 10.48 35.70
C THR A 222 -6.03 9.71 34.99
N GLY A 223 -6.17 8.40 35.25
CA GLY A 223 -7.06 7.50 34.51
C GLY A 223 -8.55 7.71 34.76
N ALA A 224 -8.93 7.90 36.03
CA ALA A 224 -10.33 8.02 36.46
C ALA A 224 -11.09 9.19 35.79
N ALA A 225 -10.37 10.24 35.39
CA ALA A 225 -10.95 11.42 34.75
C ALA A 225 -11.40 11.14 33.30
N PHE A 226 -10.60 10.41 32.53
CA PHE A 226 -10.94 9.99 31.17
C PHE A 226 -12.00 8.88 31.19
N GLU A 227 -11.92 7.96 32.15
CA GLU A 227 -12.90 6.87 32.31
C GLU A 227 -14.30 7.38 32.64
N ALA A 228 -14.42 8.38 33.52
CA ALA A 228 -15.70 9.02 33.82
C ALA A 228 -16.32 9.74 32.61
N LEU A 229 -15.47 10.27 31.72
CA LEU A 229 -15.88 10.92 30.47
C LEU A 229 -16.30 9.90 29.40
N GLU A 230 -15.54 8.80 29.28
CA GLU A 230 -15.81 7.68 28.36
C GLU A 230 -17.10 6.94 28.70
N ALA A 231 -17.35 6.66 29.99
CA ALA A 231 -18.55 5.94 30.43
C ALA A 231 -19.87 6.67 30.12
N ARG A 232 -19.84 8.01 30.00
CA ARG A 232 -21.03 8.83 29.73
C ARG A 232 -21.29 9.06 28.24
N ALA A 233 -20.25 9.08 27.43
CA ALA A 233 -20.38 9.10 25.97
C ALA A 233 -20.83 7.73 25.39
N ALA A 234 -20.90 6.68 26.23
CA ALA A 234 -21.19 5.31 25.82
C ALA A 234 -22.68 4.89 25.86
N LEU A 235 -23.62 5.79 26.17
CA LEU A 235 -25.05 5.47 26.25
C LEU A 235 -25.76 5.56 24.88
N ALA A 236 -25.46 4.60 24.01
CA ALA A 236 -26.33 4.17 22.91
C ALA A 236 -26.47 2.64 23.00
N GLU A 237 -27.71 2.14 23.12
CA GLU A 237 -28.03 0.84 23.74
C GLU A 237 -27.70 -0.46 22.95
N PRO A 238 -27.63 -1.64 23.64
CA PRO A 238 -26.97 -2.90 23.26
C PRO A 238 -27.86 -4.19 23.37
N MET A 239 -27.26 -5.42 23.48
CA MET A 239 -27.72 -6.73 24.11
C MET A 239 -27.76 -8.02 23.21
N PRO A 240 -27.72 -9.30 23.72
CA PRO A 240 -27.43 -9.86 25.09
C PRO A 240 -26.52 -11.14 25.21
N GLU A 241 -26.26 -11.56 26.47
CA GLU A 241 -25.30 -12.55 27.05
C GLU A 241 -25.90 -13.90 27.60
N GLY A 242 -25.03 -14.86 28.02
CA GLY A 242 -25.24 -15.88 29.11
C GLY A 242 -24.80 -17.34 28.78
N VAL A 243 -24.25 -18.26 29.63
CA VAL A 243 -23.98 -18.41 31.09
C VAL A 243 -22.94 -19.58 31.36
N GLU A 244 -22.29 -19.52 32.54
CA GLU A 244 -21.30 -20.30 33.38
C GLU A 244 -21.42 -21.86 33.50
N GLY A 245 -20.49 -22.69 34.05
CA GLY A 245 -19.21 -22.55 34.82
C GLY A 245 -18.60 -23.90 35.37
N ALA A 246 -17.35 -23.81 35.91
CA ALA A 246 -16.58 -24.59 36.95
C ALA A 246 -16.35 -26.14 36.89
N GLY A 247 -15.18 -26.76 37.21
CA GLY A 247 -13.83 -26.37 37.67
C GLY A 247 -12.91 -27.57 38.10
N ALA A 248 -11.63 -27.28 38.45
CA ALA A 248 -10.66 -28.01 39.34
C ALA A 248 -9.47 -28.89 38.80
N LEU A 249 -8.34 -28.25 38.46
CA LEU A 249 -6.92 -28.35 38.97
C LEU A 249 -6.13 -29.69 39.17
N ALA A 250 -5.00 -29.89 38.45
CA ALA A 250 -3.61 -30.15 38.93
C ALA A 250 -2.60 -30.60 37.82
N GLU A 251 -1.39 -30.01 37.80
CA GLU A 251 -0.15 -30.24 36.99
C GLU A 251 0.57 -31.60 37.20
N PRO A 252 1.66 -31.98 36.47
CA PRO A 252 2.01 -31.86 35.04
C PRO A 252 2.74 -33.11 34.43
N ALA A 253 2.70 -33.31 33.10
CA ALA A 253 3.66 -34.13 32.32
C ALA A 253 3.43 -33.97 30.80
N GLY A 254 4.50 -33.89 30.01
CA GLY A 254 4.50 -33.98 28.52
C GLY A 254 3.99 -32.75 27.78
N ALA A 255 4.81 -32.11 26.94
CA ALA A 255 4.33 -31.04 26.06
C ALA A 255 3.50 -31.64 24.90
N ASP A 256 2.20 -31.82 25.15
CA ASP A 256 1.25 -32.43 24.20
C ASP A 256 0.91 -31.52 23.01
N ILE A 257 1.21 -30.21 23.05
CA ILE A 257 1.01 -29.26 21.94
C ILE A 257 2.34 -28.68 21.44
N ARG A 258 2.46 -28.49 20.12
CA ARG A 258 3.53 -27.71 19.48
C ARG A 258 2.93 -26.48 18.81
N LEU A 259 3.49 -25.31 19.10
CA LEU A 259 3.07 -24.02 18.57
C LEU A 259 4.03 -23.57 17.46
N ARG A 260 3.50 -23.32 16.27
CA ARG A 260 4.23 -22.62 15.21
C ARG A 260 4.43 -21.17 15.56
N TRP A 261 5.45 -20.57 14.95
CA TRP A 261 5.69 -19.13 15.06
C TRP A 261 4.50 -18.36 14.47
N PRO A 262 3.86 -17.48 15.26
CA PRO A 262 2.65 -16.78 14.82
C PRO A 262 2.93 -15.45 14.11
N VAL A 263 4.18 -15.11 13.84
CA VAL A 263 4.64 -13.91 13.12
C VAL A 263 5.74 -14.26 12.14
N ASP A 264 5.93 -13.44 11.10
CA ASP A 264 6.96 -13.63 10.08
C ASP A 264 8.39 -13.52 10.64
N SER A 265 8.58 -12.69 11.67
CA SER A 265 9.87 -12.47 12.33
C SER A 265 10.11 -13.47 13.45
N ARG A 266 11.36 -13.96 13.57
CA ARG A 266 11.79 -14.83 14.68
C ARG A 266 12.42 -14.07 15.85
N ARG A 267 12.37 -12.74 15.82
CA ARG A 267 12.90 -11.90 16.89
C ARG A 267 11.92 -11.80 18.04
N ILE A 268 12.35 -12.24 19.22
CA ILE A 268 11.66 -12.02 20.49
C ILE A 268 12.14 -10.68 21.03
N ASN A 269 11.22 -9.74 21.24
CA ASN A 269 11.49 -8.47 21.89
C ASN A 269 11.52 -8.62 23.42
N GLN A 270 10.72 -9.54 23.97
CA GLN A 270 10.68 -9.80 25.39
C GLN A 270 10.25 -11.24 25.71
N TYR A 271 10.98 -11.89 26.61
CA TYR A 271 10.73 -13.28 27.03
C TYR A 271 9.73 -13.37 28.19
N PHE A 272 9.19 -14.56 28.43
CA PHE A 272 8.38 -14.86 29.61
C PHE A 272 9.22 -14.65 30.88
N GLY A 273 8.65 -14.10 31.95
CA GLY A 273 9.40 -13.81 33.18
C GLY A 273 10.20 -12.53 33.17
N GLU A 274 10.44 -11.90 32.00
CA GLU A 274 11.28 -10.72 31.94
C GLU A 274 10.63 -9.48 32.53
N ASN A 275 11.48 -8.55 32.95
CA ASN A 275 11.13 -7.28 33.56
C ASN A 275 10.20 -7.41 34.80
N PRO A 276 10.51 -8.26 35.78
CA PRO A 276 9.68 -8.51 36.98
C PRO A 276 9.27 -7.23 37.70
N ALA A 277 10.14 -6.22 37.73
CA ALA A 277 9.84 -4.91 38.31
C ALA A 277 8.71 -4.16 37.58
N THR A 278 8.61 -4.31 36.25
CA THR A 278 7.57 -3.71 35.40
C THR A 278 6.23 -4.42 35.56
N TYR A 279 6.22 -5.73 35.83
CA TYR A 279 5.02 -6.55 35.92
C TYR A 279 4.48 -6.71 37.35
N LYS A 280 5.31 -6.47 38.37
CA LYS A 280 4.94 -6.50 39.79
C LYS A 280 3.71 -5.64 40.15
N PRO A 281 3.51 -4.43 39.58
CA PRO A 281 2.29 -3.64 39.81
C PRO A 281 1.02 -4.30 39.28
N PHE A 282 1.14 -5.17 38.27
CA PHE A 282 0.02 -5.93 37.70
C PHE A 282 -0.22 -7.26 38.42
N GLY A 283 0.43 -7.47 39.58
CA GLY A 283 0.34 -8.72 40.34
C GLY A 283 1.06 -9.89 39.68
N LEU A 284 1.92 -9.63 38.70
CA LEU A 284 2.64 -10.62 37.93
C LEU A 284 4.12 -10.65 38.34
N PRO A 285 4.75 -11.83 38.46
CA PRO A 285 6.16 -11.96 38.82
C PRO A 285 7.09 -11.60 37.64
N GLY A 286 6.56 -11.31 36.46
CA GLY A 286 7.28 -11.03 35.22
C GLY A 286 6.32 -11.02 34.04
N HIS A 287 6.84 -10.87 32.83
CA HIS A 287 6.05 -10.93 31.60
C HIS A 287 5.31 -12.27 31.47
N GLU A 288 4.02 -12.25 31.10
CA GLU A 288 3.12 -13.42 31.11
C GLU A 288 2.94 -14.09 29.74
N GLY A 289 3.82 -13.77 28.79
CA GLY A 289 3.80 -14.33 27.45
C GLY A 289 5.13 -14.12 26.75
N LEU A 290 5.10 -14.06 25.42
CA LEU A 290 6.23 -13.68 24.58
C LEU A 290 5.85 -12.51 23.68
N ASP A 291 6.69 -11.48 23.66
CA ASP A 291 6.52 -10.35 22.76
C ASP A 291 7.38 -10.60 21.54
N LEU A 292 6.75 -10.87 20.41
CA LEU A 292 7.39 -11.20 19.15
C LEU A 292 7.37 -9.98 18.24
N TYR A 293 8.53 -9.62 17.68
CA TYR A 293 8.62 -8.46 16.80
C TYR A 293 7.69 -8.61 15.59
N ALA A 294 6.78 -7.67 15.44
CA ALA A 294 5.88 -7.58 14.30
C ALA A 294 5.59 -6.08 14.08
N PRO A 295 6.02 -5.47 12.96
CA PRO A 295 5.72 -4.07 12.69
C PRO A 295 4.22 -3.85 12.44
N ASP A 296 3.77 -2.60 12.48
CA ASP A 296 2.34 -2.28 12.32
C ASP A 296 1.81 -2.81 10.98
N GLY A 297 0.65 -3.47 11.03
CA GLY A 297 0.02 -4.15 9.90
C GLY A 297 0.65 -5.49 9.51
N ALA A 298 1.67 -5.99 10.21
CA ALA A 298 2.29 -7.29 9.92
C ALA A 298 1.31 -8.45 10.14
N ASN A 299 1.51 -9.56 9.42
CA ASN A 299 0.62 -10.71 9.50
C ASN A 299 0.76 -11.47 10.83
N ILE A 300 -0.37 -11.83 11.44
CA ILE A 300 -0.45 -12.70 12.60
C ILE A 300 -1.14 -14.02 12.23
N TYR A 301 -0.47 -15.13 12.51
CA TYR A 301 -0.90 -16.47 12.16
C TYR A 301 -1.32 -17.31 13.37
N ALA A 302 -2.26 -18.23 13.18
CA ALA A 302 -2.60 -19.22 14.21
C ALA A 302 -1.40 -20.15 14.48
N ALA A 303 -0.94 -20.23 15.73
CA ALA A 303 0.19 -21.04 16.13
C ALA A 303 -0.12 -22.55 16.12
N ALA A 304 -1.38 -22.96 16.28
CA ALA A 304 -1.79 -24.35 16.24
C ALA A 304 -3.23 -24.47 15.71
N ASP A 305 -3.61 -25.66 15.25
CA ASP A 305 -4.99 -25.99 14.85
C ASP A 305 -5.94 -25.74 16.01
N GLY A 306 -7.07 -25.09 15.77
CA GLY A 306 -7.99 -24.75 16.84
C GLY A 306 -9.31 -24.12 16.40
N VAL A 307 -10.06 -23.67 17.39
CA VAL A 307 -11.31 -22.94 17.22
C VAL A 307 -11.19 -21.59 17.93
N VAL A 308 -11.66 -20.53 17.29
CA VAL A 308 -11.64 -19.18 17.85
C VAL A 308 -12.65 -19.09 19.00
N GLU A 309 -12.19 -19.07 20.24
CA GLU A 309 -13.03 -18.86 21.42
C GLU A 309 -13.45 -17.39 21.57
N MET A 310 -12.61 -16.48 21.10
CA MET A 310 -12.86 -15.04 21.18
C MET A 310 -12.10 -14.32 20.07
N ALA A 311 -12.76 -13.39 19.41
CA ALA A 311 -12.14 -12.46 18.47
C ALA A 311 -12.76 -11.08 18.74
N GLY A 312 -12.02 -10.20 19.39
CA GLY A 312 -12.51 -8.87 19.72
C GLY A 312 -11.62 -8.10 20.66
N HIS A 313 -12.13 -6.96 21.13
CA HIS A 313 -11.48 -6.15 22.14
C HIS A 313 -12.35 -6.13 23.40
N PRO A 314 -12.14 -7.05 24.36
CA PRO A 314 -12.83 -6.94 25.64
C PRO A 314 -12.47 -5.62 26.31
N SER A 315 -13.49 -4.88 26.71
CA SER A 315 -13.38 -3.51 27.20
C SER A 315 -12.28 -3.37 28.25
N GLY A 316 -11.25 -2.59 27.92
CA GLY A 316 -10.17 -2.24 28.85
C GLY A 316 -9.12 -3.34 29.10
N HIS A 317 -9.18 -4.49 28.41
CA HIS A 317 -8.21 -5.55 28.63
C HIS A 317 -6.79 -5.12 28.17
N PRO A 318 -5.72 -5.36 28.96
CA PRO A 318 -4.34 -5.00 28.62
C PRO A 318 -3.86 -5.54 27.27
N TYR A 319 -4.43 -6.64 26.80
CA TYR A 319 -4.12 -7.23 25.49
C TYR A 319 -4.69 -6.50 24.27
N GLY A 320 -5.53 -5.47 24.44
CA GLY A 320 -6.05 -4.74 23.28
C GLY A 320 -6.97 -5.58 22.41
N LEU A 321 -6.97 -5.36 21.10
CA LEU A 321 -7.63 -6.27 20.17
C LEU A 321 -6.89 -7.61 20.24
N GLN A 322 -7.65 -8.67 20.49
CA GLN A 322 -7.08 -9.98 20.72
C GLN A 322 -7.91 -11.09 20.07
N ILE A 323 -7.22 -12.19 19.79
CA ILE A 323 -7.81 -13.44 19.37
C ILE A 323 -7.42 -14.50 20.39
N ARG A 324 -8.37 -15.30 20.84
CA ARG A 324 -8.13 -16.47 21.70
C ARG A 324 -8.52 -17.71 20.94
N LEU A 325 -7.58 -18.63 20.77
CA LEU A 325 -7.80 -19.91 20.12
C LEU A 325 -7.79 -21.01 21.16
N ARG A 326 -8.77 -21.91 21.12
CA ARG A 326 -8.77 -23.20 21.81
C ARG A 326 -8.21 -24.26 20.89
N HIS A 327 -7.24 -25.00 21.41
CA HIS A 327 -6.67 -26.16 20.76
C HIS A 327 -6.98 -27.38 21.62
N GLU A 328 -7.29 -28.50 20.98
CA GLU A 328 -7.52 -29.77 21.65
C GLU A 328 -6.54 -30.79 21.07
N VAL A 329 -5.58 -31.23 21.88
CA VAL A 329 -4.54 -32.17 21.45
C VAL A 329 -4.44 -33.30 22.47
N ASN A 330 -4.55 -34.54 22.01
CA ASN A 330 -4.52 -35.75 22.84
C ASN A 330 -5.51 -35.72 24.03
N GLY A 331 -6.68 -35.09 23.85
CA GLY A 331 -7.69 -34.96 24.89
C GLY A 331 -7.41 -33.90 25.97
N ARG A 332 -6.36 -33.08 25.81
CA ARG A 332 -6.08 -31.89 26.64
C ARG A 332 -6.39 -30.61 25.90
N VAL A 333 -6.84 -29.60 26.65
CA VAL A 333 -7.15 -28.27 26.11
C VAL A 333 -5.98 -27.31 26.34
N PHE A 334 -5.59 -26.63 25.27
CA PHE A 334 -4.61 -25.55 25.25
C PHE A 334 -5.28 -24.30 24.72
N ARG A 335 -4.83 -23.12 25.14
CA ARG A 335 -5.30 -21.85 24.59
C ARG A 335 -4.15 -20.94 24.24
N THR A 336 -4.17 -20.38 23.04
CA THR A 336 -3.26 -19.30 22.67
C THR A 336 -4.00 -17.97 22.61
N ILE A 337 -3.36 -16.92 23.08
CA ILE A 337 -3.88 -15.56 23.04
C ILE A 337 -2.93 -14.71 22.21
N TYR A 338 -3.47 -14.08 21.17
CA TYR A 338 -2.78 -13.18 20.26
C TYR A 338 -3.26 -11.78 20.57
N ALA A 339 -2.37 -10.91 21.02
CA ALA A 339 -2.70 -9.62 21.57
C ALA A 339 -2.01 -8.47 20.83
N HIS A 340 -2.51 -7.26 21.05
CA HIS A 340 -2.04 -6.01 20.45
C HIS A 340 -2.31 -5.88 18.95
N LEU A 341 -3.38 -6.48 18.44
CA LEU A 341 -3.71 -6.50 17.00
C LEU A 341 -4.23 -5.13 16.50
N SER A 342 -3.98 -4.74 15.25
CA SER A 342 -4.67 -3.60 14.59
C SER A 342 -6.03 -4.04 14.05
N LYS A 343 -6.10 -5.30 13.60
CA LYS A 343 -7.25 -5.85 12.90
C LYS A 343 -7.38 -7.34 13.17
N ILE A 344 -8.62 -7.76 13.39
CA ILE A 344 -9.01 -9.16 13.52
C ILE A 344 -9.65 -9.61 12.21
N LEU A 345 -9.23 -10.76 11.69
CA LEU A 345 -9.68 -11.29 10.39
C LEU A 345 -10.54 -12.56 10.51
N VAL A 346 -10.70 -13.06 11.74
CA VAL A 346 -11.53 -14.24 12.08
C VAL A 346 -12.63 -13.88 13.07
N ARG A 347 -13.67 -14.71 13.15
CA ARG A 347 -14.79 -14.53 14.07
C ARG A 347 -14.82 -15.61 15.13
N GLN A 348 -15.49 -15.34 16.25
CA GLN A 348 -15.76 -16.35 17.27
C GLN A 348 -16.46 -17.57 16.64
N ASN A 349 -16.01 -18.76 17.04
CA ASN A 349 -16.40 -20.08 16.53
C ASN A 349 -15.80 -20.49 15.16
N ASP A 350 -14.99 -19.66 14.50
CA ASP A 350 -14.27 -20.09 13.30
C ASP A 350 -13.25 -21.19 13.64
N SER A 351 -13.14 -22.22 12.79
CA SER A 351 -12.06 -23.21 12.88
C SER A 351 -10.88 -22.75 12.03
N VAL A 352 -9.67 -22.80 12.62
CA VAL A 352 -8.43 -22.36 11.99
C VAL A 352 -7.37 -23.47 12.04
N LYS A 353 -6.50 -23.50 11.04
CA LYS A 353 -5.33 -24.36 10.95
C LYS A 353 -4.07 -23.60 11.33
N ALA A 354 -3.07 -24.33 11.85
CA ALA A 354 -1.77 -23.76 12.18
C ALA A 354 -1.13 -23.11 10.94
N GLY A 355 -0.93 -21.79 10.96
CA GLY A 355 -0.44 -21.00 9.83
C GLY A 355 -1.52 -20.19 9.10
N ASP A 356 -2.80 -20.30 9.47
CA ASP A 356 -3.85 -19.43 8.92
C ASP A 356 -3.66 -17.98 9.39
N LEU A 357 -3.86 -17.03 8.48
CA LEU A 357 -3.84 -15.60 8.80
C LEU A 357 -5.07 -15.24 9.63
N ILE A 358 -4.88 -14.84 10.89
CA ILE A 358 -5.97 -14.58 11.83
C ILE A 358 -6.12 -13.09 12.19
N GLY A 359 -5.08 -12.29 12.01
CA GLY A 359 -5.10 -10.86 12.33
C GLY A 359 -3.88 -10.12 11.79
N LEU A 360 -3.83 -8.81 12.07
CA LEU A 360 -2.70 -7.94 11.78
C LEU A 360 -2.14 -7.34 13.07
N ALA A 361 -0.82 -7.24 13.17
CA ALA A 361 -0.10 -6.68 14.31
C ALA A 361 -0.29 -5.17 14.43
N ASP A 362 -0.20 -4.65 15.64
CA ASP A 362 -0.20 -3.22 15.97
C ASP A 362 0.32 -3.08 17.42
N ASN A 363 -0.23 -2.12 18.15
CA ASN A 363 0.11 -1.71 19.49
C ASN A 363 -1.18 -1.38 20.27
N THR A 364 -2.25 -2.15 20.05
CA THR A 364 -3.53 -1.95 20.78
C THR A 364 -3.44 -2.51 22.20
N GLY A 365 -4.15 -1.91 23.17
CA GLY A 365 -3.98 -2.28 24.58
C GLY A 365 -2.73 -1.68 25.24
N ASN A 366 -2.12 -2.41 26.17
CA ASN A 366 -0.97 -2.03 26.97
C ASN A 366 0.34 -2.55 26.34
N SER A 367 0.80 -1.85 25.31
CA SER A 367 2.06 -2.14 24.62
C SER A 367 2.86 -0.85 24.37
N PHE A 368 4.17 -1.00 24.19
CA PHE A 368 5.14 0.10 24.06
C PHE A 368 5.56 0.39 22.62
N GLY A 369 5.18 -0.47 21.68
CA GLY A 369 5.52 -0.37 20.26
C GLY A 369 4.93 -1.57 19.51
N SER A 370 4.84 -1.51 18.18
CA SER A 370 4.18 -2.58 17.45
C SER A 370 4.90 -3.93 17.59
N HIS A 371 4.17 -4.93 18.06
CA HIS A 371 4.59 -6.32 18.23
C HIS A 371 3.37 -7.24 18.46
N LEU A 372 3.58 -8.56 18.39
CA LEU A 372 2.59 -9.53 18.84
C LEU A 372 2.91 -9.96 20.26
N HIS A 373 1.97 -9.84 21.19
CA HIS A 373 2.05 -10.54 22.47
C HIS A 373 1.34 -11.90 22.37
N LEU A 374 2.06 -12.98 22.68
CA LEU A 374 1.58 -14.36 22.64
C LEU A 374 1.54 -14.95 24.06
N THR A 375 0.36 -15.30 24.54
CA THR A 375 0.18 -16.08 25.79
C THR A 375 -0.19 -17.51 25.46
N LEU A 376 0.36 -18.48 26.20
CA LEU A 376 -0.08 -19.87 26.19
C LEU A 376 -0.71 -20.21 27.53
N LYS A 377 -1.91 -20.82 27.47
CA LYS A 377 -2.55 -21.46 28.61
C LYS A 377 -2.70 -22.95 28.40
N ILE A 378 -2.47 -23.72 29.45
CA ILE A 378 -2.66 -25.18 29.46
C ILE A 378 -3.65 -25.52 30.57
N GLU A 379 -4.73 -26.20 30.25
CA GLU A 379 -5.74 -26.58 31.24
C GLU A 379 -5.11 -27.41 32.36
N GLY A 380 -5.38 -27.00 33.61
CA GLY A 380 -4.81 -27.60 34.81
C GLY A 380 -3.39 -27.15 35.15
N ALA A 381 -2.75 -26.32 34.32
CA ALA A 381 -1.39 -25.86 34.53
C ALA A 381 -1.25 -24.72 35.57
N ARG A 382 -0.08 -24.62 36.22
CA ARG A 382 0.23 -23.62 37.24
C ARG A 382 1.70 -23.19 37.21
N THR A 383 1.93 -21.97 36.74
CA THR A 383 3.23 -21.30 36.90
C THR A 383 3.22 -20.41 38.16
N PRO A 384 4.18 -20.54 39.09
CA PRO A 384 4.19 -19.75 40.32
C PRO A 384 4.09 -18.24 40.09
N GLY A 385 3.11 -17.61 40.74
CA GLY A 385 2.88 -16.16 40.67
C GLY A 385 2.11 -15.68 39.45
N TYR A 386 1.91 -16.50 38.42
CA TYR A 386 1.15 -16.12 37.22
C TYR A 386 -0.35 -16.46 37.32
N PRO A 387 -1.22 -15.79 36.53
CA PRO A 387 -2.63 -16.11 36.40
C PRO A 387 -2.84 -17.55 35.98
N ALA A 388 -4.00 -18.10 36.35
CA ALA A 388 -4.31 -19.51 36.14
C ALA A 388 -4.04 -19.96 34.70
N GLU A 389 -3.42 -21.14 34.61
CA GLU A 389 -3.12 -21.87 33.38
C GLU A 389 -2.05 -21.26 32.49
N ILE A 390 -1.56 -20.04 32.78
CA ILE A 390 -0.47 -19.43 32.02
C ILE A 390 0.83 -20.20 32.25
N VAL A 391 1.50 -20.54 31.16
CA VAL A 391 2.83 -21.15 31.13
C VAL A 391 3.73 -20.36 30.18
N ASP A 392 5.05 -20.53 30.34
CA ASP A 392 6.00 -20.03 29.35
C ASP A 392 5.67 -20.61 27.97
N PRO A 393 5.34 -19.79 26.95
CA PRO A 393 5.08 -20.30 25.60
C PRO A 393 6.36 -20.76 24.89
N LEU A 394 7.56 -20.34 25.32
CA LEU A 394 8.82 -20.58 24.61
C LEU A 394 9.21 -22.07 24.49
N PRO A 395 8.99 -22.94 25.49
CA PRO A 395 9.17 -24.39 25.36
C PRO A 395 8.23 -25.06 24.36
N TYR A 396 7.10 -24.42 24.06
CA TYR A 396 6.04 -24.97 23.21
C TYR A 396 6.05 -24.36 21.81
N LEU A 397 6.55 -23.14 21.66
CA LEU A 397 6.96 -22.62 20.35
C LEU A 397 7.96 -23.60 19.76
N GLU A 398 7.84 -23.88 18.47
CA GLU A 398 8.83 -24.63 17.72
C GLU A 398 10.18 -23.95 17.91
N GLN A 399 10.94 -24.43 18.90
CA GLN A 399 12.28 -23.98 19.18
C GLN A 399 13.10 -24.30 17.94
N MET A 400 14.04 -23.41 17.60
CA MET A 400 15.20 -23.84 16.81
C MET A 400 15.64 -25.18 17.39
N ALA A 401 15.76 -26.21 16.54
CA ALA A 401 16.52 -27.38 16.93
C ALA A 401 17.84 -26.87 17.57
N PRO A 402 18.29 -27.43 18.70
CA PRO A 402 19.56 -26.99 19.30
C PRO A 402 20.66 -27.02 18.21
N PRO A 403 21.71 -26.17 18.28
CA PRO A 403 22.91 -26.49 17.51
C PRO A 403 23.29 -27.92 17.89
N PRO A 404 23.66 -28.79 16.92
CA PRO A 404 23.95 -30.17 17.24
C PRO A 404 24.98 -30.23 18.38
N PRO A 405 24.95 -31.26 19.24
CA PRO A 405 26.07 -31.50 20.15
C PRO A 405 27.36 -31.48 19.31
N ALA A 406 28.44 -30.90 19.85
CA ALA A 406 29.72 -30.59 19.18
C ALA A 406 29.90 -31.33 17.84
N PRO A 407 30.11 -30.59 16.74
CA PRO A 407 29.59 -30.96 15.43
C PRO A 407 29.66 -32.46 15.16
N THR A 408 28.49 -33.10 15.16
CA THR A 408 28.15 -33.81 13.92
C THR A 408 27.51 -32.78 12.99
N PRO A 409 27.96 -32.69 11.73
CA PRO A 409 27.86 -31.48 10.92
C PRO A 409 26.41 -30.99 10.80
N VAL A 410 26.15 -29.70 11.06
CA VAL A 410 25.07 -29.02 10.34
C VAL A 410 25.47 -29.18 8.89
N GLU A 411 24.71 -29.96 8.13
CA GLU A 411 24.96 -30.12 6.72
C GLU A 411 24.98 -28.70 6.13
N PRO A 412 26.13 -28.23 5.60
CA PRO A 412 26.23 -26.89 5.07
C PRO A 412 25.12 -26.71 4.05
N LEU A 413 24.50 -25.52 4.01
CA LEU A 413 23.59 -25.14 2.93
C LEU A 413 24.20 -25.65 1.63
N PRO A 414 23.50 -26.52 0.88
CA PRO A 414 24.10 -27.16 -0.27
C PRO A 414 24.66 -26.07 -1.17
N PRO A 415 25.91 -26.22 -1.66
CA PRO A 415 26.55 -25.17 -2.43
C PRO A 415 25.66 -24.78 -3.60
N GLU A 416 25.77 -23.54 -4.01
CA GLU A 416 25.16 -23.06 -5.24
C GLU A 416 25.55 -24.00 -6.38
N SER A 417 24.54 -24.58 -7.03
CA SER A 417 24.75 -25.59 -8.07
C SER A 417 25.32 -25.00 -9.37
N GLY A 418 25.37 -23.66 -9.49
CA GLY A 418 25.61 -22.97 -10.74
C GLY A 418 24.41 -22.99 -11.70
N ILE A 419 23.29 -23.62 -11.32
CA ILE A 419 22.10 -23.76 -12.15
C ILE A 419 21.03 -22.77 -11.71
N GLU A 420 20.63 -21.93 -12.65
CA GLU A 420 19.56 -20.96 -12.47
C GLU A 420 18.25 -21.48 -13.08
N VAL A 421 17.17 -21.26 -12.35
CA VAL A 421 15.83 -21.61 -12.78
C VAL A 421 14.89 -20.41 -12.66
N PHE A 422 13.83 -20.44 -13.45
CA PHE A 422 12.82 -19.40 -13.53
C PHE A 422 11.46 -19.98 -13.22
N THR A 423 10.66 -19.26 -12.46
CA THR A 423 9.29 -19.67 -12.14
C THR A 423 8.39 -19.52 -13.37
N THR A 424 7.65 -20.56 -13.75
CA THR A 424 6.73 -20.55 -14.91
C THR A 424 5.33 -20.05 -14.55
N ALA A 425 5.00 -20.11 -13.28
CA ALA A 425 3.78 -19.63 -12.65
C ALA A 425 4.13 -19.00 -11.30
N PRO A 426 3.22 -18.20 -10.71
CA PRO A 426 3.39 -17.77 -9.33
C PRO A 426 3.46 -19.02 -8.46
N LEU A 427 4.49 -19.11 -7.62
CA LEU A 427 4.75 -20.30 -6.84
C LEU A 427 5.17 -19.97 -5.43
N ASN A 428 4.88 -20.89 -4.53
CA ASN A 428 5.23 -20.75 -3.15
C ASN A 428 6.65 -21.28 -2.94
N LEU A 429 7.54 -20.42 -2.45
CA LEU A 429 8.78 -20.84 -1.81
C LEU A 429 8.42 -21.47 -0.48
N ARG A 430 8.79 -22.73 -0.25
CA ARG A 430 8.39 -23.49 0.93
C ARG A 430 9.54 -23.86 1.84
N GLU A 431 9.23 -24.24 3.07
CA GLU A 431 10.26 -24.67 4.03
C GLU A 431 10.81 -26.07 3.73
N GLN A 432 10.01 -26.92 3.08
CA GLN A 432 10.33 -28.32 2.77
C GLN A 432 9.81 -28.70 1.37
N PRO A 433 10.34 -29.78 0.73
CA PRO A 433 9.96 -30.24 -0.60
C PRO A 433 8.60 -30.96 -0.63
N ASN A 434 7.53 -30.31 -0.19
CA ASN A 434 6.16 -30.83 -0.30
C ASN A 434 5.12 -29.70 -0.30
N THR A 435 3.94 -29.95 -0.86
CA THR A 435 2.88 -28.93 -1.02
C THR A 435 2.21 -28.54 0.28
N GLN A 436 2.42 -29.31 1.35
CA GLN A 436 1.88 -29.08 2.70
C GLN A 436 2.81 -28.21 3.56
N ALA A 437 4.06 -28.01 3.12
CA ALA A 437 5.06 -27.24 3.85
C ALA A 437 4.76 -25.74 3.83
N ASN A 438 5.11 -25.04 4.91
CA ASN A 438 4.85 -23.61 5.04
C ASN A 438 5.43 -22.81 3.89
N VAL A 439 4.67 -21.85 3.41
CA VAL A 439 5.10 -20.91 2.37
C VAL A 439 5.95 -19.82 3.03
N ARG A 440 7.25 -19.81 2.74
CA ARG A 440 8.19 -18.75 3.13
C ARG A 440 7.94 -17.45 2.37
N ALA A 441 7.58 -17.55 1.09
CA ALA A 441 7.32 -16.41 0.24
C ALA A 441 6.51 -16.81 -0.99
N GLY A 442 5.65 -15.91 -1.47
CA GLY A 442 5.11 -15.98 -2.82
C GLY A 442 6.17 -15.48 -3.80
N ILE A 443 6.56 -16.33 -4.74
CA ILE A 443 7.45 -15.97 -5.82
C ILE A 443 6.59 -15.68 -7.05
N PRO A 444 6.64 -14.47 -7.64
CA PRO A 444 5.87 -14.16 -8.83
C PRO A 444 6.27 -15.07 -10.00
N ALA A 445 5.38 -15.21 -10.98
CA ALA A 445 5.76 -15.87 -12.23
C ALA A 445 6.91 -15.09 -12.84
N GLY A 446 7.97 -15.80 -13.16
CA GLY A 446 9.13 -15.28 -13.79
C GLY A 446 10.31 -14.81 -12.93
N GLU A 447 10.26 -15.06 -11.63
CA GLU A 447 11.42 -14.79 -10.79
C GLU A 447 12.58 -15.72 -11.13
N ARG A 448 13.80 -15.17 -11.11
CA ARG A 448 15.05 -15.93 -11.22
C ARG A 448 15.46 -16.46 -9.85
N LEU A 449 15.78 -17.75 -9.80
CA LEU A 449 16.13 -18.46 -8.60
C LEU A 449 17.44 -19.23 -8.79
N MET A 450 18.32 -19.13 -7.80
CA MET A 450 19.57 -19.90 -7.77
C MET A 450 19.32 -21.25 -7.11
N THR A 451 19.55 -22.38 -7.79
CA THR A 451 19.33 -23.70 -7.17
C THR A 451 20.52 -24.10 -6.28
N LEU A 452 20.23 -24.86 -5.23
CA LEU A 452 21.20 -25.28 -4.21
C LEU A 452 21.31 -26.81 -4.20
N GLY A 453 22.53 -27.33 -4.25
CA GLY A 453 22.83 -28.76 -4.18
C GLY A 453 23.46 -29.35 -5.43
N ASP A 454 23.41 -30.67 -5.55
CA ASP A 454 24.06 -31.40 -6.64
C ASP A 454 23.48 -30.99 -8.01
N PRO A 455 24.29 -30.45 -8.94
CA PRO A 455 23.84 -30.01 -10.25
C PRO A 455 23.16 -31.12 -11.06
N ALA A 456 23.69 -32.35 -11.06
CA ALA A 456 23.11 -33.46 -11.82
C ALA A 456 21.75 -33.89 -11.27
N GLN A 457 21.58 -33.90 -9.95
CA GLN A 457 20.27 -34.18 -9.33
C GLN A 457 19.25 -33.08 -9.61
N ILE A 458 19.67 -31.81 -9.55
CA ILE A 458 18.82 -30.68 -9.89
C ILE A 458 18.38 -30.78 -11.36
N GLN A 459 19.31 -31.01 -12.28
CA GLN A 459 19.01 -31.17 -13.71
C GLN A 459 17.99 -32.29 -13.97
N ALA A 460 18.08 -33.38 -13.23
CA ALA A 460 17.15 -34.51 -13.34
C ALA A 460 15.76 -34.23 -12.75
N ARG A 461 15.59 -33.22 -11.88
CA ARG A 461 14.35 -32.89 -11.17
C ARG A 461 13.61 -31.69 -11.73
N VAL A 462 14.32 -30.69 -12.29
CA VAL A 462 13.67 -29.47 -12.82
C VAL A 462 12.63 -29.84 -13.89
N GLY A 463 11.45 -29.24 -13.80
CA GLY A 463 10.31 -29.46 -14.70
C GLY A 463 9.49 -30.73 -14.42
N LYS A 464 9.87 -31.59 -13.45
CA LYS A 464 9.16 -32.85 -13.20
C LYS A 464 8.11 -32.73 -12.10
N GLU A 465 6.92 -33.29 -12.37
CA GLU A 465 5.81 -33.33 -11.42
C GLU A 465 6.18 -34.14 -10.17
N GLY A 466 5.74 -33.65 -9.01
CA GLY A 466 6.06 -34.23 -7.70
C GLY A 466 7.50 -34.02 -7.22
N GLN A 467 8.40 -33.49 -8.06
CA GLN A 467 9.79 -33.20 -7.67
C GLN A 467 9.93 -31.79 -7.10
N TRP A 468 11.00 -31.57 -6.33
CA TRP A 468 11.24 -30.31 -5.63
C TRP A 468 12.70 -29.88 -5.74
N LEU A 469 12.91 -28.57 -5.81
CA LEU A 469 14.24 -27.95 -5.86
C LEU A 469 14.42 -27.03 -4.68
N GLN A 470 15.59 -27.10 -4.05
CA GLN A 470 16.01 -26.08 -3.10
C GLN A 470 16.62 -24.91 -3.88
N VAL A 471 16.22 -23.70 -3.54
CA VAL A 471 16.55 -22.47 -4.26
C VAL A 471 16.82 -21.32 -3.32
N ARG A 472 17.50 -20.28 -3.83
CA ARG A 472 17.71 -18.97 -3.21
C ARG A 472 17.19 -17.87 -4.14
N THR A 473 16.40 -16.95 -3.60
CA THR A 473 15.89 -15.76 -4.32
C THR A 473 16.96 -14.68 -4.44
N ALA A 474 16.72 -13.67 -5.27
CA ALA A 474 17.60 -12.49 -5.37
C ALA A 474 17.74 -11.72 -4.04
N GLY A 475 16.69 -11.73 -3.21
CA GLY A 475 16.70 -11.16 -1.86
C GLY A 475 17.44 -12.01 -0.82
N GLY A 476 18.05 -13.13 -1.22
CA GLY A 476 18.83 -14.01 -0.34
C GLY A 476 18.01 -15.08 0.40
N THR A 477 16.69 -15.10 0.25
CA THR A 477 15.81 -16.06 0.93
C THR A 477 15.94 -17.44 0.30
N THR A 478 16.24 -18.47 1.11
CA THR A 478 16.34 -19.87 0.66
C THR A 478 15.09 -20.68 1.00
N GLY A 479 14.70 -21.62 0.14
CA GLY A 479 13.58 -22.54 0.38
C GLY A 479 13.40 -23.56 -0.73
N TRP A 480 12.30 -24.29 -0.71
CA TRP A 480 11.96 -25.34 -1.68
C TRP A 480 10.84 -24.89 -2.61
N VAL A 481 11.01 -25.10 -3.90
CA VAL A 481 9.99 -24.83 -4.91
C VAL A 481 9.61 -26.11 -5.62
N ALA A 482 8.34 -26.21 -5.98
CA ALA A 482 7.83 -27.30 -6.79
C ALA A 482 8.57 -27.29 -8.14
N ALA A 483 9.32 -28.35 -8.41
CA ALA A 483 10.22 -28.42 -9.57
C ALA A 483 9.46 -28.32 -10.89
N TRP A 484 8.19 -28.74 -10.93
CA TRP A 484 7.32 -28.64 -12.11
C TRP A 484 6.81 -27.22 -12.41
N TYR A 485 6.98 -26.27 -11.50
CA TYR A 485 6.70 -24.84 -11.73
C TYR A 485 7.95 -24.00 -11.92
N VAL A 486 9.11 -24.65 -12.08
CA VAL A 486 10.37 -23.98 -12.38
C VAL A 486 11.03 -24.64 -13.57
N GLN A 487 11.77 -23.84 -14.34
CA GLN A 487 12.47 -24.31 -15.51
C GLN A 487 13.86 -23.70 -15.58
N ARG A 488 14.83 -24.48 -16.04
CA ARG A 488 16.16 -23.94 -16.34
C ARG A 488 16.08 -23.10 -17.61
N VAL A 489 16.95 -22.10 -17.74
CA VAL A 489 17.07 -21.30 -18.98
C VAL A 489 17.39 -22.18 -20.19
N ASP A 490 18.11 -23.28 -19.97
CA ASP A 490 18.47 -24.27 -20.98
C ASP A 490 17.50 -25.46 -21.06
N GLN A 491 16.55 -25.61 -20.11
CA GLN A 491 15.54 -26.65 -20.20
C GLN A 491 14.44 -26.24 -21.16
N THR A 492 14.31 -27.05 -22.20
CA THR A 492 13.39 -26.82 -23.29
C THR A 492 11.99 -27.33 -22.91
N GLN A 493 11.09 -26.44 -22.47
CA GLN A 493 9.66 -26.77 -22.49
C GLN A 493 9.26 -27.21 -23.91
N PRO A 494 8.37 -28.21 -24.05
CA PRO A 494 7.91 -28.63 -25.36
C PRO A 494 7.17 -27.45 -26.03
N PRO A 495 7.32 -27.28 -27.35
CA PRO A 495 6.49 -26.36 -28.11
C PRO A 495 5.01 -26.67 -27.89
N SER A 496 4.22 -25.66 -27.54
CA SER A 496 2.76 -25.78 -27.47
C SER A 496 2.14 -25.66 -28.87
N ASP A 497 0.82 -25.84 -28.96
CA ASP A 497 0.01 -25.52 -30.14
C ASP A 497 -0.19 -23.99 -30.35
N VAL A 498 0.29 -23.16 -29.42
CA VAL A 498 0.08 -21.72 -29.45
C VAL A 498 1.26 -21.00 -30.09
N VAL A 499 0.95 -20.22 -31.13
CA VAL A 499 1.88 -19.28 -31.76
C VAL A 499 1.41 -17.86 -31.51
N VAL A 500 2.32 -17.00 -31.06
CA VAL A 500 2.08 -15.58 -30.80
C VAL A 500 3.01 -14.73 -31.64
N TYR A 501 2.61 -13.47 -31.84
CA TYR A 501 3.39 -12.49 -32.61
C TYR A 501 3.55 -11.20 -31.78
N PRO A 502 4.70 -10.52 -31.86
CA PRO A 502 4.88 -9.21 -31.26
C PRO A 502 3.91 -8.16 -31.84
N VAL A 503 3.43 -7.23 -31.00
CA VAL A 503 2.62 -6.07 -31.45
C VAL A 503 3.46 -4.96 -32.10
N GLY A 504 4.79 -5.05 -31.98
CA GLY A 504 5.78 -4.05 -32.37
C GLY A 504 7.19 -4.65 -32.26
N ALA A 505 8.23 -3.80 -32.24
CA ALA A 505 9.56 -4.26 -31.85
C ALA A 505 9.56 -4.58 -30.34
N VAL A 506 9.82 -5.83 -29.96
CA VAL A 506 9.74 -6.30 -28.57
C VAL A 506 11.02 -7.04 -28.18
N ASN A 507 11.50 -6.81 -26.96
CA ASN A 507 12.68 -7.51 -26.45
C ASN A 507 12.35 -8.95 -26.08
N LEU A 508 13.08 -9.90 -26.68
CA LEU A 508 13.23 -11.25 -26.16
C LEU A 508 14.29 -11.21 -25.06
N ARG A 509 13.94 -11.69 -23.86
CA ARG A 509 14.81 -11.62 -22.69
C ARG A 509 15.24 -12.99 -22.21
N SER A 510 16.37 -13.05 -21.50
CA SER A 510 16.83 -14.27 -20.83
C SER A 510 15.88 -14.72 -19.72
N GLY A 511 15.08 -13.78 -19.19
CA GLY A 511 14.09 -14.04 -18.16
C GLY A 511 12.81 -13.19 -18.30
N PRO A 512 11.72 -13.62 -17.66
CA PRO A 512 10.41 -12.96 -17.63
C PRO A 512 10.36 -11.79 -16.64
N GLY A 513 10.80 -10.64 -17.11
CA GLY A 513 10.87 -9.41 -16.34
C GLY A 513 11.64 -8.34 -17.10
N THR A 514 11.41 -7.06 -16.79
CA THR A 514 12.14 -5.95 -17.45
C THR A 514 13.59 -5.83 -16.99
N GLY A 515 13.95 -6.46 -15.86
CA GLY A 515 15.31 -6.49 -15.30
C GLY A 515 16.24 -7.55 -15.89
N PHE A 516 15.76 -8.43 -16.78
CA PHE A 516 16.58 -9.48 -17.40
C PHE A 516 17.28 -9.02 -18.68
N ASP A 517 18.42 -9.62 -19.00
CA ASP A 517 19.18 -9.29 -20.20
C ASP A 517 18.34 -9.46 -21.48
N VAL A 518 18.48 -8.50 -22.39
CA VAL A 518 17.88 -8.58 -23.73
C VAL A 518 18.78 -9.46 -24.59
N ILE A 519 18.25 -10.59 -25.06
CA ILE A 519 18.98 -11.55 -25.88
C ILE A 519 18.69 -11.40 -27.38
N ALA A 520 17.55 -10.79 -27.73
CA ALA A 520 17.22 -10.39 -29.09
C ALA A 520 16.12 -9.31 -29.10
N THR A 521 15.96 -8.63 -30.22
CA THR A 521 14.80 -7.77 -30.50
C THR A 521 13.98 -8.41 -31.60
N LEU A 522 12.74 -8.75 -31.27
CA LEU A 522 11.77 -9.40 -32.14
C LEU A 522 11.00 -8.35 -32.94
N GLN A 523 10.70 -8.66 -34.19
CA GLN A 523 9.86 -7.86 -35.09
C GLN A 523 8.42 -8.40 -35.10
N PRO A 524 7.43 -7.59 -35.52
CA PRO A 524 6.04 -8.03 -35.61
C PRO A 524 5.80 -9.26 -36.49
N THR A 525 6.71 -9.53 -37.43
CA THR A 525 6.66 -10.69 -38.34
C THR A 525 7.22 -11.98 -37.73
N ASP A 526 7.88 -11.89 -36.58
CA ASP A 526 8.52 -13.05 -35.97
C ASP A 526 7.48 -13.94 -35.31
N ALA A 527 7.26 -15.11 -35.88
CA ALA A 527 6.42 -16.14 -35.29
C ALA A 527 7.12 -16.74 -34.06
N LEU A 528 6.42 -16.70 -32.92
CA LEU A 528 6.93 -17.18 -31.65
C LEU A 528 6.09 -18.36 -31.19
N THR A 529 6.66 -19.56 -31.24
CA THR A 529 6.00 -20.73 -30.65
C THR A 529 6.08 -20.59 -29.14
N VAL A 530 4.92 -20.52 -28.48
CA VAL A 530 4.87 -20.48 -27.02
C VAL A 530 5.26 -21.86 -26.50
N LEU A 531 6.11 -21.88 -25.49
CA LEU A 531 6.54 -23.10 -24.84
C LEU A 531 5.66 -23.36 -23.61
N GLY A 532 5.36 -24.63 -23.33
CA GLY A 532 4.51 -25.03 -22.19
C GLY A 532 3.08 -25.40 -22.59
N THR A 533 2.09 -25.09 -21.75
CA THR A 533 0.69 -25.43 -22.01
C THR A 533 -0.06 -24.27 -22.68
N GLY A 534 -0.80 -24.57 -23.75
CA GLY A 534 -1.53 -23.57 -24.54
C GLY A 534 -2.60 -22.81 -23.76
N ASP A 535 -3.31 -23.46 -22.84
CA ASP A 535 -4.39 -22.83 -22.07
C ASP A 535 -3.88 -21.79 -21.06
N LEU A 536 -2.75 -22.06 -20.39
CA LEU A 536 -2.10 -21.08 -19.52
C LEU A 536 -1.54 -19.91 -20.33
N ALA A 537 -0.99 -20.18 -21.52
CA ALA A 537 -0.52 -19.13 -22.41
C ALA A 537 -1.67 -18.20 -22.84
N ARG A 538 -2.79 -18.76 -23.30
CA ARG A 538 -4.00 -18.00 -23.70
C ARG A 538 -4.53 -17.13 -22.55
N ALA A 539 -4.47 -17.61 -21.31
CA ALA A 539 -4.91 -16.84 -20.14
C ALA A 539 -4.02 -15.63 -19.78
N LYS A 540 -2.76 -15.62 -20.22
CA LYS A 540 -1.77 -14.57 -19.94
C LYS A 540 -1.65 -13.52 -21.04
N ILE A 541 -1.93 -13.89 -22.29
CA ILE A 541 -1.79 -12.99 -23.45
C ILE A 541 -2.64 -11.72 -23.27
N GLY A 542 -2.03 -10.57 -23.51
CA GLY A 542 -2.65 -9.25 -23.35
C GLY A 542 -2.69 -8.71 -21.92
N LYS A 543 -2.27 -9.46 -20.89
CA LYS A 543 -2.27 -9.00 -19.49
C LYS A 543 -0.97 -8.31 -19.11
N GLN A 544 -1.08 -7.12 -18.54
CA GLN A 544 0.08 -6.36 -18.05
C GLN A 544 0.75 -7.08 -16.89
N GLY A 545 2.10 -7.13 -16.90
CA GLY A 545 2.89 -7.82 -15.87
C GLY A 545 3.10 -9.31 -16.11
N GLU A 546 2.37 -9.93 -17.04
CA GLU A 546 2.52 -11.35 -17.39
C GLU A 546 3.58 -11.60 -18.46
N TRP A 547 4.22 -12.77 -18.45
CA TRP A 547 5.28 -13.14 -19.39
C TRP A 547 5.07 -14.52 -19.99
N LEU A 548 5.49 -14.69 -21.25
CA LEU A 548 5.44 -15.95 -21.98
C LEU A 548 6.86 -16.40 -22.33
N GLN A 549 7.15 -17.68 -22.13
CA GLN A 549 8.34 -18.28 -22.72
C GLN A 549 8.04 -18.68 -24.15
N VAL A 550 8.93 -18.33 -25.07
CA VAL A 550 8.72 -18.52 -26.50
C VAL A 550 9.98 -19.04 -27.18
N GLN A 551 9.80 -19.68 -28.32
CA GLN A 551 10.84 -20.09 -29.25
C GLN A 551 10.60 -19.42 -30.60
N THR A 552 11.63 -18.75 -31.12
CA THR A 552 11.64 -18.18 -32.46
C THR A 552 11.76 -19.30 -33.51
N ALA A 553 11.43 -19.00 -34.77
CA ALA A 553 11.62 -19.93 -35.89
C ALA A 553 13.09 -20.40 -36.06
N GLN A 554 14.06 -19.57 -35.66
CA GLN A 554 15.50 -19.92 -35.67
C GLN A 554 15.92 -20.78 -34.48
N GLY A 555 14.96 -21.18 -33.64
CA GLY A 555 15.20 -22.03 -32.48
C GLY A 555 15.65 -21.29 -31.23
N GLN A 556 15.91 -19.98 -31.29
CA GLN A 556 16.29 -19.17 -30.14
C GLN A 556 15.12 -19.06 -29.16
N ARG A 557 15.37 -19.34 -27.88
CA ARG A 557 14.36 -19.35 -26.81
C ARG A 557 14.59 -18.21 -25.83
N GLY A 558 13.51 -17.68 -25.27
CA GLY A 558 13.54 -16.63 -24.26
C GLY A 558 12.16 -16.24 -23.80
N TYR A 559 12.05 -15.08 -23.15
CA TYR A 559 10.80 -14.57 -22.59
C TYR A 559 10.37 -13.27 -23.24
N VAL A 560 9.07 -13.15 -23.47
CA VAL A 560 8.43 -11.96 -24.04
C VAL A 560 7.28 -11.51 -23.14
N ALA A 561 7.10 -10.20 -23.01
CA ALA A 561 6.01 -9.62 -22.24
C ALA A 561 4.66 -10.00 -22.87
N ALA A 562 3.78 -10.65 -22.11
CA ALA A 562 2.52 -11.19 -22.61
C ALA A 562 1.56 -10.09 -23.11
N TRP A 563 1.66 -8.86 -22.57
CA TRP A 563 0.90 -7.70 -23.04
C TRP A 563 1.43 -7.06 -24.33
N LEU A 564 2.61 -7.47 -24.79
CA LEU A 564 3.22 -7.00 -26.04
C LEU A 564 3.19 -8.08 -27.14
N VAL A 565 2.47 -9.17 -26.92
CA VAL A 565 2.25 -10.22 -27.90
C VAL A 565 0.78 -10.53 -28.00
N HIS A 566 0.38 -11.09 -29.13
CA HIS A 566 -1.02 -11.43 -29.40
C HIS A 566 -1.12 -12.83 -29.99
N LEU A 567 -2.25 -13.49 -29.73
CA LEU A 567 -2.62 -14.73 -30.40
C LEU A 567 -2.89 -14.42 -31.86
N THR A 568 -2.07 -14.96 -32.74
CA THR A 568 -2.29 -14.89 -34.19
C THR A 568 -1.82 -16.18 -34.85
N GLY A 569 -2.21 -17.31 -34.27
CA GLY A 569 -2.18 -18.60 -34.97
C GLY A 569 -3.35 -18.79 -35.93
N GLN A 570 -4.51 -18.15 -35.68
CA GLN A 570 -5.61 -18.04 -36.62
C GLN A 570 -6.30 -16.70 -36.40
N ALA A 571 -5.98 -15.69 -37.22
CA ALA A 571 -7.00 -14.69 -37.52
C ALA A 571 -8.19 -15.47 -38.08
N PRO A 572 -9.40 -15.36 -37.51
CA PRO A 572 -10.58 -15.95 -38.15
C PRO A 572 -10.59 -15.53 -39.61
N ALA A 573 -10.98 -16.45 -40.51
CA ALA A 573 -10.92 -16.17 -41.93
C ALA A 573 -11.61 -14.83 -42.24
N PRO A 574 -11.07 -14.03 -43.17
CA PRO A 574 -11.75 -12.86 -43.64
C PRO A 574 -13.19 -13.18 -44.02
N THR A 575 -14.13 -12.41 -43.50
CA THR A 575 -15.56 -12.57 -43.84
C THR A 575 -15.88 -12.05 -45.25
N GLY A 576 -14.91 -11.38 -45.89
CA GLY A 576 -15.13 -10.57 -47.10
C GLY A 576 -15.98 -9.31 -46.85
N LEU A 577 -16.26 -8.97 -45.59
CA LEU A 577 -16.93 -7.71 -45.21
C LEU A 577 -15.85 -6.67 -44.92
N VAL A 578 -16.02 -5.48 -45.48
CA VAL A 578 -15.20 -4.31 -45.18
C VAL A 578 -16.09 -3.27 -44.52
N VAL A 579 -15.58 -2.67 -43.45
CA VAL A 579 -16.25 -1.59 -42.73
C VAL A 579 -15.36 -0.36 -42.69
N TYR A 580 -15.99 0.80 -42.55
CA TYR A 580 -15.35 2.10 -42.61
C TYR A 580 -15.70 2.89 -41.35
N PRO A 581 -14.71 3.40 -40.60
CA PRO A 581 -14.96 4.31 -39.48
C PRO A 581 -15.69 5.58 -39.95
N LEU A 582 -16.61 6.06 -39.10
CA LEU A 582 -17.28 7.35 -39.29
C LEU A 582 -16.40 8.55 -38.89
N GLY A 583 -15.34 8.30 -38.11
CA GLY A 583 -14.41 9.29 -37.56
C GLY A 583 -13.09 8.62 -37.15
N ALA A 584 -12.25 9.32 -36.38
CA ALA A 584 -11.09 8.70 -35.74
C ALA A 584 -11.56 7.65 -34.72
N LEU A 585 -11.19 6.39 -34.93
CA LEU A 585 -11.69 5.25 -34.16
C LEU A 585 -10.55 4.40 -33.64
N ASN A 586 -10.56 4.16 -32.32
CA ASN A 586 -9.60 3.29 -31.66
C ASN A 586 -9.84 1.82 -32.05
N VAL A 587 -8.83 1.18 -32.64
CA VAL A 587 -8.73 -0.27 -32.78
C VAL A 587 -8.12 -0.81 -31.49
N ARG A 588 -8.86 -1.62 -30.74
CA ARG A 588 -8.50 -2.04 -29.38
C ARG A 588 -8.09 -3.51 -29.31
N ALA A 589 -7.29 -3.84 -28.29
CA ALA A 589 -6.82 -5.21 -28.08
C ALA A 589 -7.95 -6.19 -27.71
N ARG A 590 -9.03 -5.70 -27.09
CA ARG A 590 -10.20 -6.47 -26.64
C ARG A 590 -11.49 -5.65 -26.89
N PRO A 591 -12.67 -6.30 -26.96
CA PRO A 591 -13.95 -5.61 -27.18
C PRO A 591 -14.44 -4.89 -25.90
N ALA A 592 -13.67 -3.89 -25.42
CA ALA A 592 -13.99 -3.12 -24.22
C ALA A 592 -13.43 -1.69 -24.30
N LEU A 593 -14.07 -0.73 -23.63
CA LEU A 593 -13.68 0.69 -23.67
C LEU A 593 -12.41 1.00 -22.87
N ASP A 594 -12.10 0.18 -21.87
CA ASP A 594 -10.88 0.24 -21.05
C ASP A 594 -9.68 -0.47 -21.69
N ALA A 595 -9.88 -1.17 -22.81
CA ALA A 595 -8.82 -1.94 -23.46
C ALA A 595 -7.80 -1.05 -24.18
N ASN A 596 -6.54 -1.47 -24.20
CA ASN A 596 -5.45 -0.76 -24.88
C ASN A 596 -5.79 -0.47 -26.35
N VAL A 597 -5.47 0.75 -26.79
CA VAL A 597 -5.59 1.20 -28.18
C VAL A 597 -4.36 0.71 -28.96
N LEU A 598 -4.57 -0.17 -29.93
CA LEU A 598 -3.54 -0.73 -30.81
C LEU A 598 -3.19 0.19 -31.97
N ALA A 599 -4.22 0.81 -32.55
CA ALA A 599 -4.12 1.74 -33.66
C ALA A 599 -5.33 2.69 -33.65
N VAL A 600 -5.24 3.78 -34.40
CA VAL A 600 -6.38 4.66 -34.66
C VAL A 600 -6.68 4.59 -36.15
N ALA A 601 -7.84 4.05 -36.50
CA ALA A 601 -8.35 4.03 -37.86
C ALA A 601 -9.05 5.37 -38.15
N VAL A 602 -8.80 5.96 -39.32
CA VAL A 602 -9.40 7.25 -39.69
C VAL A 602 -10.71 7.07 -40.47
N ALA A 603 -11.49 8.15 -40.57
CA ALA A 603 -12.74 8.14 -41.33
C ALA A 603 -12.51 7.66 -42.77
N GLY A 604 -13.30 6.69 -43.21
CA GLY A 604 -13.21 6.13 -44.57
C GLY A 604 -12.04 5.15 -44.82
N GLU A 605 -11.24 4.81 -43.80
CA GLU A 605 -10.24 3.75 -43.89
C GLU A 605 -10.91 2.37 -43.97
N ALA A 606 -10.45 1.51 -44.90
CA ALA A 606 -11.02 0.20 -45.13
C ALA A 606 -10.53 -0.81 -44.06
N LEU A 607 -11.44 -1.26 -43.19
CA LEU A 607 -11.17 -2.26 -42.17
C LEU A 607 -11.80 -3.58 -42.57
N GLU A 608 -10.99 -4.62 -42.71
CA GLU A 608 -11.45 -5.95 -43.10
C GLU A 608 -11.98 -6.71 -41.88
N VAL A 609 -13.24 -7.13 -41.89
CA VAL A 609 -13.87 -7.82 -40.77
C VAL A 609 -13.52 -9.30 -40.77
N LEU A 610 -13.18 -9.82 -39.59
CA LEU A 610 -12.77 -11.21 -39.36
C LEU A 610 -13.85 -11.95 -38.56
N GLY A 611 -14.03 -13.25 -38.81
CA GLY A 611 -14.92 -14.11 -38.02
C GLY A 611 -16.10 -14.66 -38.82
N ASP A 612 -17.27 -14.73 -38.19
CA ASP A 612 -18.52 -15.06 -38.86
C ASP A 612 -19.14 -13.81 -39.49
N ARG A 613 -19.49 -13.90 -40.78
CA ARG A 613 -20.03 -12.77 -41.55
C ARG A 613 -21.43 -12.39 -41.08
N ALA A 614 -22.30 -13.36 -40.78
CA ALA A 614 -23.68 -13.11 -40.40
C ALA A 614 -23.76 -12.46 -39.02
N GLU A 615 -22.95 -12.93 -38.07
CA GLU A 615 -22.82 -12.30 -36.76
C GLU A 615 -22.27 -10.87 -36.86
N ALA A 616 -21.24 -10.65 -37.67
CA ALA A 616 -20.66 -9.32 -37.86
C ALA A 616 -21.68 -8.34 -38.46
N GLN A 617 -22.45 -8.77 -39.46
CA GLN A 617 -23.53 -7.96 -40.03
C GLN A 617 -24.63 -7.68 -39.01
N ALA A 618 -24.96 -8.64 -38.14
CA ALA A 618 -25.96 -8.45 -37.08
C ALA A 618 -25.52 -7.46 -35.99
N LYS A 619 -24.21 -7.26 -35.80
CA LYS A 619 -23.63 -6.34 -34.79
C LYS A 619 -23.46 -4.91 -35.31
N LEU A 620 -23.40 -4.73 -36.63
CA LEU A 620 -23.09 -3.44 -37.25
C LEU A 620 -24.10 -2.35 -36.82
N GLY A 621 -23.61 -1.20 -36.37
CA GLY A 621 -24.45 -0.10 -35.90
C GLY A 621 -25.02 -0.25 -34.48
N LYS A 622 -24.86 -1.39 -33.79
CA LYS A 622 -25.42 -1.61 -32.45
C LYS A 622 -24.49 -1.11 -31.35
N GLN A 623 -25.04 -0.33 -30.42
CA GLN A 623 -24.30 0.19 -29.28
C GLN A 623 -23.85 -0.94 -28.35
N GLY A 624 -22.60 -0.89 -27.88
CA GLY A 624 -22.02 -1.92 -27.02
C GLY A 624 -21.46 -3.15 -27.75
N GLU A 625 -21.77 -3.33 -29.03
CA GLU A 625 -21.24 -4.43 -29.85
C GLU A 625 -19.88 -4.10 -30.47
N TRP A 626 -19.08 -5.14 -30.74
CA TRP A 626 -17.71 -5.00 -31.23
C TRP A 626 -17.45 -5.91 -32.44
N LEU A 627 -16.63 -5.42 -33.37
CA LEU A 627 -16.20 -6.16 -34.55
C LEU A 627 -14.70 -6.42 -34.49
N ASN A 628 -14.29 -7.65 -34.77
CA ASN A 628 -12.89 -7.99 -34.98
C ASN A 628 -12.50 -7.58 -36.41
N VAL A 629 -11.47 -6.77 -36.56
CA VAL A 629 -11.05 -6.17 -37.82
C VAL A 629 -9.54 -6.23 -38.01
N ARG A 630 -9.12 -6.27 -39.26
CA ARG A 630 -7.75 -6.08 -39.72
C ARG A 630 -7.61 -4.74 -40.44
N THR A 631 -6.68 -3.90 -39.98
CA THR A 631 -6.35 -2.62 -40.64
C THR A 631 -5.49 -2.84 -41.88
N PRO A 632 -5.36 -1.84 -42.78
CA PRO A 632 -4.45 -1.91 -43.93
C PRO A 632 -2.98 -2.14 -43.53
N GLN A 633 -2.57 -1.59 -42.38
CA GLN A 633 -1.24 -1.78 -41.78
C GLN A 633 -1.10 -3.13 -41.06
N LYS A 634 -2.07 -4.04 -41.26
CA LYS A 634 -2.11 -5.43 -40.75
C LYS A 634 -2.30 -5.57 -39.24
N PHE A 635 -2.68 -4.51 -38.53
CA PHE A 635 -3.09 -4.63 -37.13
C PHE A 635 -4.43 -5.36 -37.04
N VAL A 636 -4.53 -6.37 -36.18
CA VAL A 636 -5.78 -7.10 -35.91
C VAL A 636 -6.27 -6.73 -34.52
N GLY A 637 -7.53 -6.28 -34.41
CA GLY A 637 -8.12 -5.86 -33.14
C GLY A 637 -9.61 -5.60 -33.22
N TYR A 638 -10.18 -4.99 -32.18
CA TYR A 638 -11.62 -4.78 -32.03
C TYR A 638 -11.98 -3.31 -32.20
N VAL A 639 -13.02 -3.04 -33.00
CA VAL A 639 -13.61 -1.70 -33.13
C VAL A 639 -15.05 -1.72 -32.66
N ALA A 640 -15.51 -0.59 -32.12
CA ALA A 640 -16.89 -0.38 -31.73
C ALA A 640 -17.80 -0.45 -32.97
N ALA A 641 -18.74 -1.41 -32.99
CA ALA A 641 -19.58 -1.69 -34.14
C ALA A 641 -20.53 -0.53 -34.48
N TRP A 642 -20.87 0.31 -33.49
CA TRP A 642 -21.71 1.50 -33.66
C TRP A 642 -20.99 2.72 -34.26
N LEU A 643 -19.67 2.66 -34.48
CA LEU A 643 -18.87 3.75 -35.04
C LEU A 643 -18.33 3.43 -36.44
N VAL A 644 -18.79 2.33 -37.05
CA VAL A 644 -18.39 1.89 -38.38
C VAL A 644 -19.59 1.59 -39.26
N VAL A 645 -19.42 1.75 -40.58
CA VAL A 645 -20.45 1.50 -41.60
C VAL A 645 -19.93 0.56 -42.68
N ALA A 646 -20.81 -0.24 -43.28
CA ALA A 646 -20.43 -1.21 -44.33
C ALA A 646 -20.22 -0.58 -45.71
N GLN A 647 -20.75 0.62 -45.95
CA GLN A 647 -20.50 1.38 -47.18
C GLN A 647 -19.52 2.50 -46.90
N LYS A 648 -18.55 2.68 -47.79
CA LYS A 648 -17.60 3.79 -47.68
C LYS A 648 -18.39 5.10 -47.71
N PRO A 649 -18.28 5.97 -46.68
CA PRO A 649 -18.96 7.24 -46.69
C PRO A 649 -18.57 8.01 -47.97
N THR A 650 -19.55 8.41 -48.77
CA THR A 650 -19.33 9.29 -49.92
C THR A 650 -18.89 10.64 -49.39
N GLN A 651 -17.59 10.91 -49.46
CA GLN A 651 -17.00 12.17 -49.01
C GLN A 651 -17.39 13.27 -50.01
N PRO A 652 -18.01 14.38 -49.57
CA PRO A 652 -18.08 15.59 -50.39
C PRO A 652 -16.65 16.06 -50.72
N THR A 653 -16.49 16.62 -51.91
CA THR A 653 -15.29 17.24 -52.49
C THR A 653 -14.18 17.66 -51.51
N ALA A 654 -12.98 17.12 -51.75
CA ALA A 654 -11.65 17.42 -51.20
C ALA A 654 -11.59 18.32 -49.95
N PRO A 655 -11.23 17.80 -48.76
CA PRO A 655 -11.07 18.65 -47.59
C PRO A 655 -9.77 19.47 -47.72
N GLU A 656 -9.87 20.77 -47.46
CA GLU A 656 -8.73 21.63 -47.14
C GLU A 656 -7.82 20.87 -46.16
N THR A 657 -6.54 20.73 -46.45
CA THR A 657 -5.64 20.01 -45.54
C THR A 657 -5.00 21.03 -44.60
N LEU A 658 -5.24 20.91 -43.29
CA LEU A 658 -4.54 21.73 -42.30
C LEU A 658 -3.11 21.22 -42.12
N LEU A 659 -2.14 22.05 -42.51
CA LEU A 659 -0.71 21.80 -42.33
C LEU A 659 -0.16 22.70 -41.23
N LEU A 660 0.50 22.09 -40.26
CA LEU A 660 1.15 22.77 -39.14
C LEU A 660 2.66 22.57 -39.23
N LYS A 661 3.43 23.37 -38.48
CA LYS A 661 4.87 23.17 -38.28
C LYS A 661 5.17 22.97 -36.80
N ALA A 662 6.17 22.15 -36.50
CA ALA A 662 6.69 22.04 -35.14
C ALA A 662 7.62 23.23 -34.83
N SER A 663 7.38 23.93 -33.73
CA SER A 663 8.24 25.04 -33.27
C SER A 663 9.50 24.56 -32.54
N VAL A 664 9.52 23.29 -32.14
CA VAL A 664 10.65 22.57 -31.53
C VAL A 664 10.66 21.13 -32.02
N ASP A 665 11.69 20.36 -31.67
CA ASP A 665 11.67 18.92 -31.87
C ASP A 665 10.58 18.27 -31.00
N LEU A 666 9.63 17.58 -31.65
CA LEU A 666 8.49 16.96 -31.00
C LEU A 666 8.50 15.45 -31.10
N ASN A 667 8.02 14.84 -30.03
CA ASN A 667 7.69 13.42 -30.01
C ASN A 667 6.25 13.24 -30.49
N LEU A 668 6.07 12.38 -31.49
CA LEU A 668 4.76 11.81 -31.78
C LEU A 668 4.50 10.67 -30.81
N ARG A 669 3.32 10.66 -30.20
CA ARG A 669 2.96 9.68 -29.17
C ARG A 669 1.74 8.86 -29.57
N ALA A 670 1.66 7.64 -29.04
CA ALA A 670 0.54 6.73 -29.28
C ALA A 670 -0.80 7.24 -28.70
N GLN A 671 -0.74 8.10 -27.67
CA GLN A 671 -1.90 8.70 -27.00
C GLN A 671 -1.61 10.18 -26.69
N PRO A 672 -2.66 11.03 -26.48
CA PRO A 672 -2.51 12.45 -26.18
C PRO A 672 -2.07 12.70 -24.72
N THR A 673 -0.91 12.19 -24.33
CA THR A 673 -0.34 12.37 -22.99
C THR A 673 1.19 12.27 -23.03
N LEU A 674 1.86 12.99 -22.13
CA LEU A 674 3.32 13.01 -22.02
C LEU A 674 3.92 11.65 -21.62
N ASN A 675 3.13 10.77 -21.00
CA ASN A 675 3.58 9.45 -20.55
C ASN A 675 3.41 8.36 -21.62
N ALA A 676 2.76 8.66 -22.75
CA ALA A 676 2.51 7.67 -23.79
C ALA A 676 3.77 7.34 -24.59
N PRO A 677 3.95 6.08 -25.05
CA PRO A 677 5.10 5.69 -25.86
C PRO A 677 5.27 6.58 -27.10
N ARG A 678 6.53 6.92 -27.39
CA ARG A 678 6.91 7.64 -28.60
C ARG A 678 6.77 6.70 -29.79
N VAL A 679 5.97 7.09 -30.78
CA VAL A 679 5.78 6.37 -32.06
C VAL A 679 6.59 6.99 -33.19
N GLY A 680 7.03 8.23 -33.04
CA GLY A 680 7.83 8.95 -34.03
C GLY A 680 8.31 10.29 -33.51
N GLY A 681 8.81 11.14 -34.42
CA GLY A 681 9.14 12.52 -34.09
C GLY A 681 8.93 13.45 -35.27
N ILE A 682 8.82 14.74 -34.97
CA ILE A 682 8.78 15.83 -35.92
C ILE A 682 9.91 16.77 -35.52
N ARG A 683 10.82 17.10 -36.43
CA ARG A 683 11.89 18.06 -36.15
C ARG A 683 11.37 19.48 -36.23
N THR A 684 12.06 20.41 -35.57
CA THR A 684 11.79 21.84 -35.67
C THR A 684 11.66 22.27 -37.14
N GLY A 685 10.53 22.89 -37.49
CA GLY A 685 10.21 23.37 -38.84
C GLY A 685 9.61 22.33 -39.80
N GLU A 686 9.60 21.04 -39.44
CA GLU A 686 8.96 20.00 -40.26
C GLU A 686 7.44 20.13 -40.27
N THR A 687 6.83 19.73 -41.39
CA THR A 687 5.38 19.82 -41.59
C THR A 687 4.66 18.66 -40.92
N PHE A 688 3.63 18.98 -40.15
CA PHE A 688 2.71 18.04 -39.54
C PHE A 688 1.34 18.16 -40.20
N ARG A 689 0.89 17.10 -40.86
CA ARG A 689 -0.41 17.04 -41.52
C ARG A 689 -1.47 16.60 -40.52
N VAL A 690 -2.46 17.45 -40.26
CA VAL A 690 -3.56 17.10 -39.36
C VAL A 690 -4.49 16.08 -40.02
N LEU A 691 -4.84 15.03 -39.26
CA LEU A 691 -5.72 13.94 -39.72
C LEU A 691 -7.07 13.89 -38.97
N GLU A 692 -7.35 14.86 -38.11
CA GLU A 692 -8.64 15.01 -37.45
C GLU A 692 -9.73 15.42 -38.47
N THR A 693 -10.96 14.97 -38.25
CA THR A 693 -12.10 15.25 -39.15
C THR A 693 -12.60 16.69 -39.06
N ASP A 694 -12.51 17.31 -37.88
CA ASP A 694 -12.87 18.71 -37.65
C ASP A 694 -11.60 19.56 -37.60
N LEU A 695 -11.20 20.08 -38.76
CA LEU A 695 -9.98 20.87 -38.90
C LEU A 695 -10.08 22.24 -38.24
N THR A 696 -11.30 22.78 -38.09
CA THR A 696 -11.55 24.04 -37.37
C THR A 696 -11.30 23.85 -35.88
N ALA A 697 -11.84 22.77 -35.29
CA ALA A 697 -11.59 22.42 -33.90
C ALA A 697 -10.10 22.08 -33.65
N ALA A 698 -9.46 21.35 -34.57
CA ALA A 698 -8.03 21.05 -34.47
C ALA A 698 -7.18 22.33 -34.56
N GLY A 699 -7.50 23.25 -35.47
CA GLY A 699 -6.84 24.56 -35.59
C GLY A 699 -6.96 25.40 -34.32
N ALA A 700 -8.11 25.34 -33.63
CA ALA A 700 -8.32 26.07 -32.38
C ALA A 700 -7.49 25.55 -31.19
N LYS A 701 -6.88 24.36 -31.29
CA LYS A 701 -5.98 23.80 -30.25
C LYS A 701 -4.53 24.26 -30.39
N VAL A 702 -4.14 24.75 -31.56
CA VAL A 702 -2.76 25.14 -31.88
C VAL A 702 -2.29 26.22 -30.89
N GLY A 703 -1.12 26.01 -30.28
CA GLY A 703 -0.54 26.91 -29.28
C GLY A 703 -1.09 26.77 -27.85
N LYS A 704 -2.11 25.95 -27.59
CA LYS A 704 -2.72 25.80 -26.25
C LYS A 704 -2.03 24.71 -25.41
N THR A 705 -1.57 25.09 -24.22
CA THR A 705 -0.94 24.17 -23.26
C THR A 705 -1.90 23.07 -22.82
N GLY A 706 -1.45 21.81 -22.87
CA GLY A 706 -2.24 20.64 -22.47
C GLY A 706 -3.06 20.01 -23.59
N GLU A 707 -3.25 20.69 -24.72
CA GLU A 707 -4.00 20.18 -25.88
C GLU A 707 -3.14 19.34 -26.82
N TRP A 708 -3.75 18.40 -27.53
CA TRP A 708 -3.07 17.49 -28.45
C TRP A 708 -3.78 17.43 -29.79
N ILE A 709 -2.99 17.28 -30.86
CA ILE A 709 -3.49 17.17 -32.25
C ILE A 709 -2.96 15.87 -32.86
N TYR A 710 -3.86 15.10 -33.46
CA TYR A 710 -3.50 13.88 -34.18
C TYR A 710 -3.18 14.17 -35.66
N GLY A 711 -2.09 13.59 -36.15
CA GLY A 711 -1.62 13.85 -37.49
C GLY A 711 -0.45 12.96 -37.92
N GLU A 712 0.19 13.35 -39.01
CA GLU A 712 1.24 12.60 -39.69
C GLU A 712 2.45 13.49 -39.97
N ASN A 713 3.66 12.97 -39.73
CA ASN A 713 4.91 13.64 -40.08
C ASN A 713 5.30 13.40 -41.56
N PRO A 714 6.36 14.06 -42.08
CA PRO A 714 6.77 13.89 -43.48
C PRO A 714 7.20 12.47 -43.85
N GLN A 715 7.58 11.66 -42.87
CA GLN A 715 7.97 10.26 -43.03
C GLN A 715 6.77 9.30 -43.01
N GLY A 716 5.53 9.81 -42.92
CA GLY A 716 4.30 8.99 -42.89
C GLY A 716 3.99 8.37 -41.54
N VAL A 717 4.71 8.77 -40.48
CA VAL A 717 4.47 8.28 -39.11
C VAL A 717 3.35 9.09 -38.49
N ARG A 718 2.32 8.39 -38.01
CA ARG A 718 1.13 8.99 -37.40
C ARG A 718 1.20 8.95 -35.89
N GLY A 719 0.73 10.00 -35.24
CA GLY A 719 0.69 10.07 -33.78
C GLY A 719 0.13 11.38 -33.25
N TRP A 720 0.03 11.46 -31.92
CA TRP A 720 -0.38 12.66 -31.20
C TRP A 720 0.83 13.58 -30.98
N ALA A 721 0.68 14.82 -31.42
CA ALA A 721 1.64 15.90 -31.18
C ALA A 721 1.07 16.88 -30.16
N ALA A 722 1.94 17.42 -29.30
CA ALA A 722 1.59 18.45 -28.34
C ALA A 722 1.23 19.76 -29.08
N ALA A 723 -0.02 20.21 -28.95
CA ALA A 723 -0.55 21.32 -29.73
C ALA A 723 0.12 22.66 -29.40
N TRP A 724 0.62 22.82 -28.17
CA TRP A 724 1.35 24.02 -27.73
C TRP A 724 2.72 24.22 -28.35
N PHE A 725 3.22 23.23 -29.09
CA PHE A 725 4.45 23.34 -29.88
C PHE A 725 4.19 23.25 -31.39
N LEU A 726 2.93 23.27 -31.80
CA LEU A 726 2.55 23.40 -33.20
C LEU A 726 2.24 24.86 -33.51
N ILE A 727 2.62 25.30 -34.69
CA ILE A 727 2.31 26.63 -35.23
C ILE A 727 1.67 26.49 -36.62
N PRO A 728 0.80 27.41 -37.04
CA PRO A 728 0.27 27.43 -38.39
C PRO A 728 1.42 27.49 -39.41
N LYS A 729 1.32 26.73 -40.50
CA LYS A 729 2.20 26.92 -41.64
C LYS A 729 1.75 28.20 -42.34
N GLU A 730 2.52 29.28 -42.23
CA GLU A 730 2.28 30.49 -43.04
C GLU A 730 2.25 30.09 -44.54
N PRO A 731 1.36 30.71 -45.33
CA PRO A 731 1.14 30.37 -46.74
C PRO A 731 2.40 30.51 -47.61
#